data_AF-A0A3R7AI33-F1
#
_entry.id   AF-A0A3R7AI33-F1
#
_cell.length_a   1.000
_cell.length_b   1.000
_cell.length_c   1.000
_cell.angle_alpha   90.00
_cell.angle_beta   90.00
_cell.angle_gamma   90.00
#
_symmetry.space_group_name_H-M   'P 1'
#
loop_
_entity.id
_entity.type
_entity.pdbx_description
1 polymer ?
#
loop_
_entity_poly.entity_id
_entity_poly.type
_entity_poly.pdbx_seq_one_letter_code
_entity_poly.pdbx_strand_id
1 'polypeptide(L)'
;MCKVSSIELGGGSELNANSFKVILTVLAVLLLIPVSTLTVAQESIKDVKCTLILYIMNYVTSSPEPRINVSVVLTNVTLSGVTDEFGCVKSSFNASKDAINNLVLNELSLYGNFTVIRIQDYLMEDLQYDSSYSESTVTYTGLAIRPRVVESRNEVLLYYYVYVLKGRVVNVSDLDVSTMQILSNGELRIRRRKLILDARPAVPIDRSVSMYESLYLFPLNYTVDVKVKVYRYRYLIREYSVKALVTGNRTYVNIMGPILDIKINETLKPFEEKIATLKFLGLPMIDEERLLIRINNQKDSILRLIENRSYDPAFAQLRFLAKKVAELESNLSNLDASLAWSSILVMAFIYAFSSLLPTLMTDDAKRKLILKFAIYFSLFLIFLYSHNEFKIALSIISSNILLTNIKYLDDFTVLLMGVTVGSLGVLIPTLISLYSPPVVSLSLDLSIRDLKRHFSRSLLTILAFSLIIASTLAVFKMSYSHMLSETETQAHFKRDVVCLQSTTNNIIVKENLIFLKSMHWINSSYLFKSLYGDISLDSISGFTAVRIISQDYGMLDQRFEILGVDPEFLDEYFNFSLTITKGGYLSGSERAVLVPASLEYYLRPLDRVRIRFVIVSATGQQLVDVAEYDFGEFIVKGFFDPDSVDKITLPDGSPLIDTPYKTIIVPGDLLPDSIDARHLTITIPRLRNVVSFQGPTYINILKVRYAFLLPDPRSGVDVYEKARELMDLTGFRAFGFSNGVCKTYEELYVLNIVGFSSIVPPIVIVTLIIVLVMNSVIYERRKEIWTLAVLGGNPRNITNMFLTEALITGILSTTIGYLCYTAVYLSSRVLIPIIQSLNPEMVKLFTEMKSTSGFDLSSILIVLFMGLAVPVVGSYIPCIKAHGLTLLGRPPKRNIGEDVRTRGELAEYHLPIRATPFDGEMLYNYLKDNFLTKTFQVKKLSGNAYQDGTFDFKFTLQFRNVLTECSLKGIRRGDTIYPVLTFPAKFIDAMDLHKFIYDLEKVSLGYPSWREKNMRLEITRVKPVTRVRTVDDVLRDVRVVREQLRVVDSKLKTLEKLKATTPSELLTEYEKKYLAQAERLNRTIRRLGLELEPFYEELNKESQKLSTEIDRLNIAYKLGEISEEEYRSSVEPLKNRLSEVQKKLNDIKFVLTQLKMPRAKLTRIRLPARRIARRKRVEETPGLMYCPYCGSTNLIKTPSGSIICGRCRRRLR
;
A
#
# COMPACT_ATOMS: atom_id res chain seq x y z
N MET A 1 0.83 6.25 -9.36
CA MET A 1 0.91 7.24 -10.45
C MET A 1 2.36 7.33 -10.89
N CYS A 2 2.65 6.93 -12.12
CA CYS A 2 3.98 6.93 -12.72
C CYS A 2 4.48 8.36 -13.00
N LYS A 3 5.71 8.68 -12.58
CA LYS A 3 6.67 9.40 -13.41
C LYS A 3 8.09 9.18 -12.90
N VAL A 4 8.94 8.83 -13.86
CA VAL A 4 10.36 8.51 -13.77
C VAL A 4 11.16 9.75 -13.37
N SER A 5 12.09 9.57 -12.42
CA SER A 5 13.25 10.45 -12.26
C SER A 5 14.45 9.60 -11.85
N SER A 6 15.33 9.40 -12.83
CA SER A 6 16.72 8.99 -12.70
C SER A 6 17.50 9.97 -11.83
N ILE A 7 18.05 9.52 -10.70
CA ILE A 7 19.15 10.19 -10.00
C ILE A 7 20.11 9.12 -9.47
N GLU A 8 21.38 9.39 -9.75
CA GLU A 8 22.59 8.64 -9.46
C GLU A 8 22.75 8.39 -7.95
N LEU A 9 23.09 7.15 -7.61
CA LEU A 9 23.57 6.78 -6.28
C LEU A 9 25.07 7.10 -6.21
N GLY A 10 25.38 8.18 -5.49
CA GLY A 10 26.72 8.47 -5.00
C GLY A 10 27.16 7.37 -4.02
N GLY A 11 28.20 6.64 -4.40
CA GLY A 11 28.96 5.80 -3.48
C GLY A 11 29.97 6.67 -2.73
N GLY A 12 29.85 6.71 -1.40
CA GLY A 12 30.94 7.13 -0.53
C GLY A 12 32.02 6.04 -0.52
N SER A 13 33.20 6.38 -1.03
CA SER A 13 34.43 5.63 -0.81
C SER A 13 35.24 6.31 0.28
N GLU A 14 35.69 5.51 1.26
CA GLU A 14 36.81 5.82 2.13
C GLU A 14 37.99 6.35 1.30
N LEU A 15 38.41 7.58 1.63
CA LEU A 15 39.60 8.22 1.10
C LEU A 15 40.53 8.45 2.28
N ASN A 16 41.61 7.67 2.38
CA ASN A 16 42.95 8.24 2.40
C ASN A 16 44.07 7.19 2.46
N ALA A 17 45.19 7.58 1.82
CA ALA A 17 46.51 7.00 1.86
C ALA A 17 46.73 5.70 1.04
N ASN A 18 46.87 5.86 -0.30
CA ASN A 18 47.95 5.23 -1.10
C ASN A 18 47.85 5.48 -2.63
N SER A 19 46.86 6.24 -3.11
CA SER A 19 46.67 6.52 -4.54
C SER A 19 47.38 7.79 -5.08
N PHE A 20 48.34 8.36 -4.34
CA PHE A 20 49.05 9.58 -4.78
C PHE A 20 50.39 9.32 -5.50
N LYS A 21 50.80 8.06 -5.68
CA LYS A 21 52.06 7.69 -6.37
C LYS A 21 51.91 7.24 -7.83
N VAL A 22 50.69 7.11 -8.35
CA VAL A 22 50.46 6.61 -9.73
C VAL A 22 50.12 7.75 -10.71
N ILE A 23 49.81 8.94 -10.21
CA ILE A 23 49.53 10.13 -11.04
C ILE A 23 50.85 10.82 -11.49
N LEU A 24 52.01 10.43 -10.96
CA LEU A 24 53.32 10.99 -11.33
C LEU A 24 53.98 10.31 -12.54
N THR A 25 53.45 9.19 -13.07
CA THR A 25 54.07 8.45 -14.18
C THR A 25 53.39 8.66 -15.54
N VAL A 26 52.24 9.34 -15.57
CA VAL A 26 51.52 9.64 -16.83
C VAL A 26 51.90 11.02 -17.39
N LEU A 27 52.73 11.78 -16.67
CA LEU A 27 53.24 13.09 -17.07
C LEU A 27 54.66 12.99 -17.66
N ALA A 28 54.93 11.92 -18.41
CA ALA A 28 56.25 11.62 -19.00
C ALA A 28 56.28 11.58 -20.54
N VAL A 29 55.19 11.88 -21.26
CA VAL A 29 55.24 11.83 -22.73
C VAL A 29 54.49 13.01 -23.36
N LEU A 30 55.10 14.19 -23.19
CA LEU A 30 54.87 15.37 -24.01
C LEU A 30 56.25 15.96 -24.33
N LEU A 31 56.92 15.37 -25.32
CA LEU A 31 58.04 16.00 -26.01
C LEU A 31 57.84 15.82 -27.52
N LEU A 32 57.64 16.96 -28.17
CA LEU A 32 57.50 17.17 -29.60
C LEU A 32 58.88 17.37 -30.24
N ILE A 33 59.11 16.62 -31.34
CA ILE A 33 59.71 17.04 -32.65
C ILE A 33 61.25 17.30 -32.68
N PRO A 34 61.98 17.11 -33.80
CA PRO A 34 61.64 16.68 -35.19
C PRO A 34 62.46 15.47 -35.69
N VAL A 35 62.29 15.02 -36.95
CA VAL A 35 63.38 14.85 -37.94
C VAL A 35 62.82 14.39 -39.31
N SER A 36 63.13 15.22 -40.31
CA SER A 36 63.24 15.06 -41.77
C SER A 36 62.47 13.98 -42.56
N THR A 37 61.83 14.46 -43.64
CA THR A 37 61.58 13.75 -44.88
C THR A 37 62.87 13.21 -45.50
N LEU A 38 62.91 11.91 -45.82
CA LEU A 38 63.88 11.32 -46.74
C LEU A 38 63.15 10.37 -47.70
N THR A 39 63.15 10.75 -48.97
CA THR A 39 62.86 9.87 -50.10
C THR A 39 63.98 8.83 -50.19
N VAL A 40 63.65 7.55 -50.04
CA VAL A 40 64.59 6.45 -50.30
C VAL A 40 64.13 5.71 -51.54
N ALA A 41 65.05 5.64 -52.50
CA ALA A 41 64.93 4.96 -53.77
C ALA A 41 64.78 3.44 -53.59
N GLN A 42 64.07 2.81 -54.52
CA GLN A 42 64.07 1.36 -54.69
C GLN A 42 65.48 0.86 -55.00
N GLU A 43 66.10 0.16 -54.05
CA GLU A 43 67.25 -0.71 -54.32
C GLU A 43 66.77 -2.13 -54.62
N SER A 44 67.33 -2.70 -55.69
CA SER A 44 67.06 -4.06 -56.16
C SER A 44 67.41 -5.12 -55.12
N ILE A 45 66.41 -5.92 -54.78
CA ILE A 45 66.40 -7.03 -53.82
C ILE A 45 67.43 -8.10 -54.20
N LYS A 46 68.35 -8.45 -53.29
CA LYS A 46 69.05 -9.74 -53.30
C LYS A 46 68.36 -10.69 -52.32
N ASP A 47 67.86 -11.80 -52.84
CA ASP A 47 67.25 -12.86 -52.05
C ASP A 47 68.32 -13.63 -51.27
N VAL A 48 68.11 -13.82 -49.96
CA VAL A 48 68.93 -14.65 -49.08
C VAL A 48 68.21 -15.97 -48.83
N LYS A 49 68.94 -17.08 -48.92
CA LYS A 49 68.40 -18.40 -48.57
C LYS A 49 68.16 -18.44 -47.06
N CYS A 50 66.91 -18.61 -46.66
CA CYS A 50 66.47 -18.72 -45.27
C CYS A 50 65.99 -20.13 -45.01
N THR A 51 66.45 -20.75 -43.93
CA THR A 51 65.98 -22.07 -43.50
C THR A 51 65.25 -21.97 -42.17
N LEU A 52 63.96 -22.29 -42.18
CA LEU A 52 63.14 -22.41 -40.99
C LEU A 52 63.31 -23.79 -40.37
N ILE A 53 63.57 -23.82 -39.07
CA ILE A 53 63.71 -25.01 -38.24
C ILE A 53 62.67 -24.93 -37.12
N LEU A 54 61.66 -25.80 -37.18
CA LEU A 54 60.61 -25.92 -36.16
C LEU A 54 60.87 -27.17 -35.32
N TYR A 55 61.10 -27.00 -34.02
CA TYR A 55 61.20 -28.09 -33.05
C TYR A 55 59.88 -28.27 -32.31
N ILE A 56 59.35 -29.49 -32.30
CA ILE A 56 58.23 -29.89 -31.47
C ILE A 56 58.76 -30.72 -30.30
N MET A 57 58.55 -30.19 -29.11
CA MET A 57 59.05 -30.76 -27.86
C MET A 57 57.88 -31.09 -26.96
N ASN A 58 57.98 -32.16 -26.18
CA ASN A 58 57.06 -32.43 -25.09
C ASN A 58 57.27 -31.40 -23.97
N TYR A 59 56.20 -30.77 -23.48
CA TYR A 59 56.29 -29.74 -22.45
C TYR A 59 56.85 -30.26 -21.11
N VAL A 60 56.49 -31.49 -20.69
CA VAL A 60 56.87 -32.03 -19.38
C VAL A 60 58.28 -32.61 -19.40
N THR A 61 58.61 -33.41 -20.42
CA THR A 61 59.91 -34.11 -20.49
C THR A 61 60.98 -33.34 -21.24
N SER A 62 60.62 -32.26 -21.95
CA SER A 62 61.51 -31.55 -22.89
C SER A 62 62.20 -32.47 -23.91
N SER A 63 61.57 -33.61 -24.24
CA SER A 63 62.02 -34.55 -25.27
C SER A 63 61.38 -34.22 -26.63
N PRO A 64 62.06 -34.47 -27.76
CA PRO A 64 61.46 -34.26 -29.08
C PRO A 64 60.28 -35.20 -29.35
N GLU A 65 59.24 -34.73 -30.03
CA GLU A 65 58.05 -35.52 -30.41
C GLU A 65 58.06 -35.82 -31.93
N PRO A 66 58.38 -37.06 -32.34
CA PRO A 66 58.51 -37.42 -33.75
C PRO A 66 57.17 -37.77 -34.40
N ARG A 67 57.12 -37.73 -35.75
CA ARG A 67 55.98 -38.15 -36.60
C ARG A 67 54.67 -37.36 -36.43
N ILE A 68 54.75 -36.07 -36.15
CA ILE A 68 53.60 -35.15 -36.08
C ILE A 68 53.51 -34.39 -37.40
N ASN A 69 52.34 -34.40 -38.04
CA ASN A 69 52.09 -33.54 -39.19
C ASN A 69 51.84 -32.12 -38.70
N VAL A 70 52.63 -31.18 -39.22
CA VAL A 70 52.53 -29.77 -38.89
C VAL A 70 52.41 -28.95 -40.15
N SER A 71 51.55 -27.95 -40.09
CA SER A 71 51.56 -26.85 -41.05
C SER A 71 51.76 -25.52 -40.32
N VAL A 72 52.54 -24.64 -40.94
CA VAL A 72 52.89 -23.32 -40.41
C VAL A 72 52.71 -22.31 -41.52
N VAL A 73 52.01 -21.22 -41.21
CA VAL A 73 51.90 -20.06 -42.11
C VAL A 73 52.62 -18.88 -41.49
N LEU A 74 53.70 -18.47 -42.16
CA LEU A 74 54.43 -17.23 -41.91
C LEU A 74 53.92 -16.15 -42.86
N THR A 75 54.31 -14.89 -42.63
CA THR A 75 54.05 -13.76 -43.54
C THR A 75 54.50 -14.09 -44.98
N ASN A 76 53.57 -14.55 -45.84
CA ASN A 76 53.74 -14.97 -47.24
C ASN A 76 54.45 -16.31 -47.52
N VAL A 77 54.70 -17.16 -46.51
CA VAL A 77 55.30 -18.50 -46.70
C VAL A 77 54.47 -19.55 -45.97
N THR A 78 53.98 -20.55 -46.68
CA THR A 78 53.26 -21.70 -46.13
C THR A 78 54.16 -22.93 -46.14
N LEU A 79 54.23 -23.62 -45.01
CA LEU A 79 55.06 -24.80 -44.81
C LEU A 79 54.20 -25.93 -44.28
N SER A 80 54.34 -27.11 -44.85
CA SER A 80 53.74 -28.33 -44.31
C SER A 80 54.78 -29.44 -44.33
N GLY A 81 54.84 -30.24 -43.26
CA GLY A 81 55.82 -31.29 -43.11
C GLY A 81 55.52 -32.21 -41.93
N VAL A 82 56.20 -33.35 -41.90
CA VAL A 82 56.13 -34.33 -40.80
C VAL A 82 57.40 -34.21 -39.97
N THR A 83 57.30 -34.23 -38.64
CA THR A 83 58.52 -34.18 -37.80
C THR A 83 59.39 -35.43 -37.94
N ASP A 84 60.69 -35.21 -38.09
CA ASP A 84 61.72 -36.26 -38.10
C ASP A 84 61.89 -36.93 -36.72
N GLU A 85 62.77 -37.93 -36.59
CA GLU A 85 63.06 -38.63 -35.32
C GLU A 85 63.53 -37.70 -34.18
N PHE A 86 64.04 -36.52 -34.54
CA PHE A 86 64.44 -35.46 -33.60
C PHE A 86 63.34 -34.39 -33.39
N GLY A 87 62.08 -34.68 -33.74
CA GLY A 87 60.95 -33.76 -33.54
C GLY A 87 61.04 -32.48 -34.38
N CYS A 88 61.79 -32.49 -35.48
CA CYS A 88 62.15 -31.30 -36.24
C CYS A 88 61.50 -31.28 -37.63
N VAL A 89 61.05 -30.11 -38.09
CA VAL A 89 60.68 -29.85 -39.50
C VAL A 89 61.58 -28.74 -40.04
N LYS A 90 62.23 -28.98 -41.18
CA LYS A 90 63.11 -28.01 -41.84
C LYS A 90 62.58 -27.65 -43.22
N SER A 91 62.57 -26.37 -43.55
CA SER A 91 62.26 -25.91 -44.91
C SER A 91 63.07 -24.68 -45.28
N SER A 92 63.58 -24.66 -46.51
CA SER A 92 64.36 -23.55 -47.04
C SER A 92 63.58 -22.77 -48.09
N PHE A 93 63.55 -21.45 -47.98
CA PHE A 93 62.95 -20.53 -48.95
C PHE A 93 63.84 -19.30 -49.14
N ASN A 94 63.63 -18.58 -50.24
CA ASN A 94 64.36 -17.37 -50.54
C ASN A 94 63.53 -16.16 -50.09
N ALA A 95 64.13 -15.27 -49.31
CA ALA A 95 63.48 -14.05 -48.83
C ALA A 95 64.44 -12.86 -48.84
N SER A 96 63.90 -11.66 -49.05
CA SER A 96 64.65 -10.41 -48.95
C SER A 96 64.98 -10.08 -47.49
N LYS A 97 66.06 -9.33 -47.22
CA LYS A 97 66.43 -8.90 -45.86
C LYS A 97 65.31 -8.14 -45.13
N ASP A 98 64.54 -7.33 -45.85
CA ASP A 98 63.38 -6.62 -45.27
C ASP A 98 62.19 -7.54 -44.99
N ALA A 99 61.99 -8.59 -45.80
CA ALA A 99 60.98 -9.61 -45.52
C ALA A 99 61.33 -10.43 -44.29
N ILE A 100 62.62 -10.70 -44.04
CA ILE A 100 63.09 -11.47 -42.86
C ILE A 100 62.77 -10.74 -41.55
N ASN A 101 62.94 -9.41 -41.52
CA ASN A 101 62.63 -8.59 -40.34
C ASN A 101 61.13 -8.53 -40.01
N ASN A 102 60.27 -8.82 -40.98
CA ASN A 102 58.81 -8.81 -40.88
C ASN A 102 58.20 -10.23 -40.86
N LEU A 103 59.02 -11.29 -40.78
CA LEU A 103 58.55 -12.67 -40.67
C LEU A 103 57.98 -12.92 -39.28
N VAL A 104 56.71 -13.31 -39.25
CA VAL A 104 55.96 -13.56 -38.03
C VAL A 104 55.12 -14.82 -38.23
N LEU A 105 55.05 -15.66 -37.18
CA LEU A 105 54.19 -16.84 -37.14
C LEU A 105 52.73 -16.39 -37.02
N ASN A 106 51.96 -16.57 -38.09
CA ASN A 106 50.55 -16.20 -38.13
C ASN A 106 49.65 -17.41 -37.85
N GLU A 107 49.98 -18.57 -38.40
CA GLU A 107 49.19 -19.80 -38.19
C GLU A 107 50.08 -21.00 -37.89
N LEU A 108 49.65 -21.83 -36.94
CA LEU A 108 50.27 -23.11 -36.58
C LEU A 108 49.19 -24.18 -36.47
N SER A 109 49.28 -25.24 -37.27
CA SER A 109 48.37 -26.39 -37.22
C SER A 109 49.11 -27.66 -36.81
N LEU A 110 48.60 -28.39 -35.81
CA LEU A 110 49.16 -29.66 -35.36
C LEU A 110 48.15 -30.80 -35.51
N TYR A 111 48.52 -31.85 -36.23
CA TYR A 111 47.73 -33.08 -36.34
C TYR A 111 48.00 -34.03 -35.18
N GLY A 112 46.99 -34.76 -34.71
CA GLY A 112 47.13 -35.81 -33.70
C GLY A 112 46.67 -35.42 -32.29
N ASN A 113 45.74 -34.48 -32.17
CA ASN A 113 45.17 -34.02 -30.89
C ASN A 113 46.21 -33.45 -29.90
N PHE A 114 47.23 -32.74 -30.40
CA PHE A 114 48.19 -32.05 -29.55
C PHE A 114 47.76 -30.62 -29.27
N THR A 115 47.86 -30.20 -28.02
CA THR A 115 47.65 -28.80 -27.59
C THR A 115 48.99 -28.14 -27.34
N VAL A 116 49.18 -26.92 -27.85
CA VAL A 116 50.39 -26.14 -27.61
C VAL A 116 50.28 -25.46 -26.25
N ILE A 117 51.31 -25.61 -25.41
CA ILE A 117 51.38 -24.97 -24.08
C ILE A 117 52.27 -23.73 -24.13
N ARG A 118 53.41 -23.81 -24.83
CA ARG A 118 54.43 -22.76 -24.87
C ARG A 118 55.09 -22.71 -26.24
N ILE A 119 55.32 -21.51 -26.78
CA ILE A 119 56.12 -21.29 -27.99
C ILE A 119 57.28 -20.38 -27.61
N GLN A 120 58.51 -20.88 -27.73
CA GLN A 120 59.73 -20.21 -27.28
C GLN A 120 59.58 -19.74 -25.82
N ASP A 121 59.65 -18.45 -25.54
CA ASP A 121 59.52 -17.90 -24.18
C ASP A 121 58.07 -17.48 -23.84
N TYR A 122 57.13 -17.65 -24.77
CA TYR A 122 55.73 -17.23 -24.62
C TYR A 122 54.82 -18.39 -24.22
N LEU A 123 54.12 -18.26 -23.09
CA LEU A 123 53.04 -19.17 -22.70
C LEU A 123 51.78 -18.86 -23.51
N MET A 124 51.07 -19.91 -23.91
CA MET A 124 49.80 -19.77 -24.65
C MET A 124 48.67 -19.18 -23.79
N GLU A 125 48.83 -19.03 -22.49
CA GLU A 125 47.85 -18.34 -21.63
C GLU A 125 47.95 -16.81 -21.75
N ASP A 126 49.14 -16.30 -22.08
CA ASP A 126 49.45 -14.86 -22.12
C ASP A 126 49.28 -14.25 -23.52
N LEU A 127 49.19 -15.09 -24.56
CA LEU A 127 49.08 -14.67 -25.96
C LEU A 127 47.62 -14.51 -26.40
N GLN A 128 47.32 -13.48 -27.19
CA GLN A 128 46.03 -13.34 -27.88
C GLN A 128 46.07 -14.09 -29.21
N TYR A 129 45.31 -15.18 -29.32
CA TYR A 129 45.15 -15.96 -30.55
C TYR A 129 43.75 -16.57 -30.61
N ASP A 130 43.34 -16.93 -31.81
CA ASP A 130 42.17 -17.77 -32.04
C ASP A 130 42.61 -19.21 -32.25
N SER A 131 41.82 -20.17 -31.77
CA SER A 131 42.09 -21.59 -31.95
C SER A 131 40.85 -22.32 -32.40
N SER A 132 41.04 -23.28 -33.30
CA SER A 132 39.98 -24.14 -33.82
C SER A 132 40.46 -25.58 -33.90
N TYR A 133 39.50 -26.50 -33.86
CA TYR A 133 39.76 -27.93 -33.94
C TYR A 133 38.89 -28.55 -35.03
N SER A 134 39.54 -29.17 -36.02
CA SER A 134 38.88 -29.87 -37.13
C SER A 134 39.64 -31.16 -37.43
N GLU A 135 38.93 -32.28 -37.57
CA GLU A 135 39.49 -33.56 -38.03
C GLU A 135 40.82 -33.95 -37.37
N SER A 136 40.87 -33.91 -36.03
CA SER A 136 42.09 -34.21 -35.23
C SER A 136 43.29 -33.29 -35.42
N THR A 137 43.08 -32.15 -36.08
CA THR A 137 44.03 -31.05 -36.24
C THR A 137 43.62 -29.88 -35.37
N VAL A 138 44.57 -29.34 -34.60
CA VAL A 138 44.40 -28.10 -33.85
C VAL A 138 45.10 -26.97 -34.62
N THR A 139 44.36 -25.93 -34.97
CA THR A 139 44.82 -24.76 -35.70
C THR A 139 44.81 -23.54 -34.79
N TYR A 140 45.95 -22.86 -34.68
CA TYR A 140 46.12 -21.60 -33.94
C TYR A 140 46.42 -20.48 -34.91
N THR A 141 45.62 -19.41 -34.89
CA THR A 141 45.75 -18.24 -35.79
C THR A 141 45.98 -16.95 -35.01
N GLY A 142 46.75 -16.02 -35.57
CA GLY A 142 47.00 -14.71 -34.97
C GLY A 142 48.09 -14.69 -33.89
N LEU A 143 48.97 -15.70 -33.83
CA LEU A 143 50.00 -15.84 -32.79
C LEU A 143 51.01 -14.67 -32.74
N ALA A 144 51.33 -14.08 -33.89
CA ALA A 144 52.23 -12.94 -34.03
C ALA A 144 53.66 -13.11 -33.44
N ILE A 145 54.21 -14.33 -33.41
CA ILE A 145 55.51 -14.63 -32.77
C ILE A 145 56.67 -14.57 -33.77
N ARG A 146 57.75 -13.86 -33.43
CA ARG A 146 58.96 -13.76 -34.27
C ARG A 146 59.87 -14.99 -34.14
N PRO A 147 60.56 -15.41 -35.21
CA PRO A 147 61.53 -16.49 -35.14
C PRO A 147 62.79 -16.04 -34.40
N ARG A 148 63.50 -16.97 -33.74
CA ARG A 148 64.87 -16.72 -33.29
C ARG A 148 65.81 -16.82 -34.48
N VAL A 149 66.45 -15.71 -34.83
CA VAL A 149 67.31 -15.60 -36.02
C VAL A 149 68.76 -15.89 -35.65
N VAL A 150 69.40 -16.79 -36.40
CA VAL A 150 70.85 -17.04 -36.32
C VAL A 150 71.41 -16.87 -37.73
N GLU A 151 72.21 -15.82 -37.93
CA GLU A 151 72.81 -15.53 -39.23
C GLU A 151 74.12 -16.31 -39.41
N SER A 152 74.22 -17.06 -40.51
CA SER A 152 75.46 -17.69 -40.98
C SER A 152 75.89 -17.02 -42.30
N ARG A 153 77.18 -17.13 -42.68
CA ARG A 153 77.79 -16.31 -43.75
C ARG A 153 77.06 -16.33 -45.11
N ASN A 154 76.26 -17.37 -45.40
CA ASN A 154 75.47 -17.52 -46.65
C ASN A 154 74.00 -17.97 -46.43
N GLU A 155 73.53 -18.15 -45.19
CA GLU A 155 72.20 -18.68 -44.88
C GLU A 155 71.70 -18.12 -43.55
N VAL A 156 70.42 -17.76 -43.49
CA VAL A 156 69.76 -17.29 -42.26
C VAL A 156 68.91 -18.43 -41.69
N LEU A 157 69.21 -18.85 -40.45
CA LEU A 157 68.45 -19.90 -39.77
C LEU A 157 67.40 -19.27 -38.85
N LEU A 158 66.16 -19.71 -38.99
CA LEU A 158 65.01 -19.23 -38.23
C LEU A 158 64.48 -20.35 -37.32
N TYR A 159 64.51 -20.16 -36.01
CA TYR A 159 64.11 -21.19 -35.05
C TYR A 159 62.77 -20.90 -34.35
N TYR A 160 61.91 -21.91 -34.30
CA TYR A 160 60.76 -21.97 -33.41
C TYR A 160 60.83 -23.23 -32.53
N TYR A 161 60.66 -23.05 -31.23
CA TYR A 161 60.54 -24.14 -30.26
C TYR A 161 59.09 -24.19 -29.79
N VAL A 162 58.34 -25.21 -30.17
CA VAL A 162 56.94 -25.39 -29.80
C VAL A 162 56.85 -26.54 -28.79
N TYR A 163 56.36 -26.24 -27.60
CA TYR A 163 56.15 -27.22 -26.54
C TYR A 163 54.69 -27.64 -26.52
N VAL A 164 54.45 -28.92 -26.75
CA VAL A 164 53.13 -29.52 -26.88
C VAL A 164 52.86 -30.54 -25.79
N LEU A 165 51.59 -30.77 -25.53
CA LEU A 165 51.09 -31.91 -24.76
C LEU A 165 50.01 -32.62 -25.55
N LYS A 166 49.89 -33.93 -25.34
CA LYS A 166 48.77 -34.69 -25.87
C LYS A 166 47.49 -34.22 -25.18
N GLY A 167 46.51 -33.83 -25.98
CA GLY A 167 45.20 -33.40 -25.52
C GLY A 167 44.20 -34.55 -25.49
N ARG A 168 43.16 -34.39 -24.67
CA ARG A 168 42.00 -35.28 -24.63
C ARG A 168 40.72 -34.46 -24.77
N VAL A 169 39.79 -34.98 -25.57
CA VAL A 169 38.46 -34.40 -25.70
C VAL A 169 37.65 -34.70 -24.44
N VAL A 170 37.14 -33.66 -23.81
CA VAL A 170 36.42 -33.70 -22.54
C VAL A 170 35.14 -32.87 -22.63
N ASN A 171 34.08 -33.33 -21.97
CA ASN A 171 32.84 -32.57 -21.83
C ASN A 171 33.02 -31.49 -20.75
N VAL A 172 32.65 -30.26 -21.08
CA VAL A 172 32.72 -29.11 -20.17
C VAL A 172 31.32 -28.55 -19.97
N SER A 173 30.90 -28.37 -18.71
CA SER A 173 29.61 -27.74 -18.41
C SER A 173 29.68 -26.22 -18.58
N ASP A 174 28.96 -25.68 -19.57
CA ASP A 174 29.15 -24.31 -20.05
C ASP A 174 27.88 -23.45 -20.10
N LEU A 175 26.81 -23.84 -19.40
CA LEU A 175 25.60 -23.00 -19.31
C LEU A 175 25.83 -21.75 -18.43
N ASP A 176 25.33 -20.60 -18.88
CA ASP A 176 25.43 -19.32 -18.16
C ASP A 176 24.48 -19.23 -16.95
N VAL A 177 24.98 -19.71 -15.81
CA VAL A 177 24.32 -19.61 -14.51
C VAL A 177 24.66 -18.29 -13.79
N SER A 178 25.61 -17.49 -14.29
CA SER A 178 26.01 -16.23 -13.66
C SER A 178 24.87 -15.18 -13.65
N THR A 179 23.95 -15.30 -14.60
CA THR A 179 22.77 -14.43 -14.73
C THR A 179 21.61 -14.83 -13.82
N MET A 180 21.79 -15.86 -12.97
CA MET A 180 20.78 -16.32 -12.03
C MET A 180 20.30 -15.18 -11.12
N GLN A 181 18.98 -15.00 -11.09
CA GLN A 181 18.30 -14.10 -10.17
C GLN A 181 17.07 -14.79 -9.59
N ILE A 182 16.93 -14.70 -8.27
CA ILE A 182 15.74 -15.10 -7.53
C ILE A 182 14.89 -13.85 -7.36
N LEU A 183 13.64 -13.90 -7.81
CA LEU A 183 12.67 -12.82 -7.64
C LEU A 183 11.93 -13.01 -6.30
N SER A 184 11.35 -11.92 -5.78
CA SER A 184 10.60 -11.93 -4.51
C SER A 184 9.35 -12.81 -4.53
N ASN A 185 8.82 -13.14 -5.72
CA ASN A 185 7.72 -14.10 -5.90
C ASN A 185 8.20 -15.57 -5.92
N GLY A 186 9.49 -15.84 -5.67
CA GLY A 186 10.09 -17.18 -5.71
C GLY A 186 10.40 -17.71 -7.10
N GLU A 187 10.22 -16.90 -8.16
CA GLU A 187 10.57 -17.31 -9.53
C GLU A 187 12.08 -17.21 -9.80
N LEU A 188 12.60 -18.22 -10.48
CA LEU A 188 13.99 -18.32 -10.89
C LEU A 188 14.17 -17.85 -12.34
N ARG A 189 14.98 -16.79 -12.55
CA ARG A 189 15.37 -16.32 -13.88
C ARG A 189 16.81 -16.68 -14.18
N ILE A 190 17.02 -17.46 -15.24
CA ILE A 190 18.33 -17.84 -15.78
C ILE A 190 18.30 -17.67 -17.29
N ARG A 191 19.32 -17.02 -17.87
CA ARG A 191 19.46 -16.96 -19.33
C ARG A 191 19.97 -18.30 -19.84
N ARG A 192 19.20 -18.90 -20.73
CA ARG A 192 19.54 -20.15 -21.42
C ARG A 192 20.56 -19.90 -22.56
N ARG A 193 21.78 -19.49 -22.21
CA ARG A 193 22.90 -19.25 -23.15
C ARG A 193 24.17 -19.93 -22.65
N LYS A 194 25.08 -20.25 -23.57
CA LYS A 194 26.40 -20.78 -23.21
C LYS A 194 27.34 -19.65 -22.79
N LEU A 195 28.23 -19.96 -21.85
CA LEU A 195 29.28 -19.08 -21.36
C LEU A 195 30.36 -18.92 -22.43
N ILE A 196 30.92 -17.71 -22.51
CA ILE A 196 32.14 -17.47 -23.26
C ILE A 196 33.30 -17.86 -22.33
N LEU A 197 33.86 -19.04 -22.56
CA LEU A 197 34.97 -19.60 -21.78
C LEU A 197 36.30 -19.23 -22.44
N ASP A 198 37.16 -18.56 -21.68
CA ASP A 198 38.56 -18.34 -22.02
C ASP A 198 39.39 -19.42 -21.32
N ALA A 199 39.53 -20.57 -21.99
CA ALA A 199 40.09 -21.80 -21.43
C ALA A 199 41.51 -22.10 -21.95
N ARG A 200 42.28 -21.10 -22.40
CA ARG A 200 43.62 -21.28 -22.96
C ARG A 200 44.53 -22.03 -21.96
N PRO A 201 45.33 -23.03 -22.38
CA PRO A 201 45.57 -23.51 -23.75
C PRO A 201 44.58 -24.58 -24.28
N ALA A 202 43.50 -24.88 -23.56
CA ALA A 202 42.46 -25.79 -24.04
C ALA A 202 41.67 -25.17 -25.21
N VAL A 203 41.32 -25.99 -26.20
CA VAL A 203 40.75 -25.54 -27.47
C VAL A 203 39.28 -25.96 -27.57
N PRO A 204 38.35 -25.03 -27.89
CA PRO A 204 36.95 -25.36 -28.10
C PRO A 204 36.77 -26.17 -29.39
N ILE A 205 35.85 -27.13 -29.35
CA ILE A 205 35.44 -27.90 -30.52
C ILE A 205 34.07 -27.38 -30.94
N ASP A 206 33.88 -27.07 -32.23
CA ASP A 206 32.63 -26.50 -32.77
C ASP A 206 31.51 -27.54 -32.90
N ARG A 207 31.30 -28.31 -31.83
CA ARG A 207 30.28 -29.35 -31.68
C ARG A 207 29.77 -29.35 -30.25
N SER A 208 28.54 -28.89 -30.06
CA SER A 208 27.86 -28.96 -28.78
C SER A 208 27.26 -30.36 -28.57
N VAL A 209 27.49 -30.96 -27.40
CA VAL A 209 26.91 -32.27 -27.03
C VAL A 209 25.48 -32.07 -26.57
N SER A 210 25.26 -31.03 -25.77
CA SER A 210 23.96 -30.69 -25.22
C SER A 210 23.85 -29.19 -24.99
N MET A 211 22.69 -28.77 -24.51
CA MET A 211 22.46 -27.41 -24.04
C MET A 211 23.34 -27.04 -22.83
N TYR A 212 23.78 -28.04 -22.05
CA TYR A 212 24.58 -27.85 -20.83
C TYR A 212 26.07 -28.07 -21.04
N GLU A 213 26.46 -28.82 -22.07
CA GLU A 213 27.84 -29.26 -22.28
C GLU A 213 28.36 -28.97 -23.70
N SER A 214 29.61 -28.52 -23.76
CA SER A 214 30.41 -28.38 -24.99
C SER A 214 31.66 -29.24 -24.92
N LEU A 215 32.21 -29.58 -26.08
CA LEU A 215 33.45 -30.34 -26.19
C LEU A 215 34.66 -29.40 -26.22
N TYR A 216 35.67 -29.73 -25.42
CA TYR A 216 36.96 -29.05 -25.43
C TYR A 216 38.09 -30.06 -25.47
N LEU A 217 39.18 -29.71 -26.15
CA LEU A 217 40.43 -30.44 -26.13
C LEU A 217 41.32 -29.89 -25.01
N PHE A 218 41.44 -30.64 -23.92
CA PHE A 218 42.25 -30.26 -22.76
C PHE A 218 43.62 -30.94 -22.78
N PRO A 219 44.72 -30.23 -22.42
CA PRO A 219 46.02 -30.85 -22.23
C PRO A 219 46.01 -31.84 -21.05
N LEU A 220 46.63 -33.00 -21.22
CA LEU A 220 46.75 -34.00 -20.14
C LEU A 220 47.76 -33.55 -19.08
N ASN A 221 47.38 -33.74 -17.80
CA ASN A 221 48.21 -33.45 -16.62
C ASN A 221 48.69 -31.99 -16.53
N TYR A 222 47.96 -31.06 -17.15
CA TYR A 222 48.21 -29.61 -17.07
C TYR A 222 46.99 -28.92 -16.47
N THR A 223 47.21 -28.02 -15.50
CA THR A 223 46.13 -27.25 -14.87
C THR A 223 45.78 -26.05 -15.74
N VAL A 224 44.59 -26.04 -16.31
CA VAL A 224 44.07 -24.93 -17.12
C VAL A 224 43.25 -24.01 -16.22
N ASP A 225 43.54 -22.71 -16.25
CA ASP A 225 42.73 -21.69 -15.57
C ASP A 225 41.65 -21.17 -16.51
N VAL A 226 40.41 -21.63 -16.34
CA VAL A 226 39.30 -21.24 -17.22
C VAL A 226 38.70 -19.93 -16.71
N LYS A 227 38.87 -18.86 -17.48
CA LYS A 227 38.32 -17.54 -17.18
C LYS A 227 36.95 -17.38 -17.85
N VAL A 228 35.96 -16.94 -17.07
CA VAL A 228 34.58 -16.74 -17.50
C VAL A 228 34.24 -15.27 -17.41
N LYS A 229 34.04 -14.64 -18.56
CA LYS A 229 33.78 -13.21 -18.67
C LYS A 229 32.29 -12.95 -18.82
N VAL A 230 31.70 -12.24 -17.85
CA VAL A 230 30.27 -11.93 -17.81
C VAL A 230 30.02 -10.51 -18.29
N TYR A 231 29.29 -10.39 -19.39
CA TYR A 231 28.98 -9.10 -20.03
C TYR A 231 27.52 -8.69 -19.82
N ARG A 232 27.28 -7.39 -19.59
CA ARG A 232 25.94 -6.78 -19.64
C ARG A 232 26.00 -5.53 -20.50
N TYR A 233 25.11 -5.44 -21.49
CA TYR A 233 25.12 -4.34 -22.47
C TYR A 233 26.51 -4.10 -23.11
N ARG A 234 27.25 -5.19 -23.39
CA ARG A 234 28.63 -5.19 -23.93
C ARG A 234 29.74 -4.67 -23.01
N TYR A 235 29.45 -4.35 -21.75
CA TYR A 235 30.47 -4.05 -20.73
C TYR A 235 30.77 -5.29 -19.88
N LEU A 236 32.06 -5.56 -19.64
CA LEU A 236 32.50 -6.61 -18.72
C LEU A 236 32.15 -6.18 -17.29
N ILE A 237 31.31 -6.95 -16.59
CA ILE A 237 30.96 -6.66 -15.20
C ILE A 237 31.85 -7.44 -14.25
N ARG A 238 32.03 -8.74 -14.51
CA ARG A 238 32.74 -9.67 -13.63
C ARG A 238 33.47 -10.72 -14.44
N GLU A 239 34.55 -11.21 -13.85
CA GLU A 239 35.34 -12.32 -14.34
C GLU A 239 35.43 -13.37 -13.22
N TYR A 240 35.12 -14.62 -13.55
CA TYR A 240 35.27 -15.77 -12.66
C TYR A 240 36.40 -16.65 -13.17
N SER A 241 37.21 -17.24 -12.29
CA SER A 241 38.25 -18.19 -12.68
C SER A 241 38.03 -19.55 -12.03
N VAL A 242 38.13 -20.62 -12.82
CA VAL A 242 37.96 -22.00 -12.38
C VAL A 242 39.15 -22.82 -12.86
N LYS A 243 39.93 -23.35 -11.92
CA LYS A 243 41.08 -24.22 -12.24
C LYS A 243 40.61 -25.64 -12.52
N ALA A 244 40.94 -26.16 -13.71
CA ALA A 244 40.58 -27.50 -14.14
C ALA A 244 41.84 -28.33 -14.44
N LEU A 245 41.90 -29.55 -13.89
CA LEU A 245 42.94 -30.53 -14.17
C LEU A 245 42.33 -31.77 -14.83
N VAL A 246 42.82 -32.12 -16.02
CA VAL A 246 42.38 -33.33 -16.74
C VAL A 246 43.48 -34.39 -16.68
N THR A 247 43.18 -35.50 -16.02
CA THR A 247 44.04 -36.69 -15.96
C THR A 247 43.56 -37.74 -16.96
N GLY A 248 44.37 -38.78 -17.20
CA GLY A 248 44.09 -39.85 -18.16
C GLY A 248 42.76 -40.61 -17.98
N ASN A 249 42.04 -40.43 -16.86
CA ASN A 249 40.73 -41.04 -16.60
C ASN A 249 39.57 -40.02 -16.56
N ARG A 250 39.86 -38.70 -16.50
CA ARG A 250 38.81 -37.68 -16.43
C ARG A 250 38.21 -37.42 -17.81
N THR A 251 36.88 -37.47 -17.88
CA THR A 251 36.07 -37.24 -19.08
C THR A 251 35.09 -36.07 -18.91
N TYR A 252 35.14 -35.37 -17.77
CA TYR A 252 34.29 -34.24 -17.40
C TYR A 252 35.08 -33.12 -16.75
N VAL A 253 34.71 -31.87 -17.03
CA VAL A 253 35.11 -30.69 -16.26
C VAL A 253 33.86 -29.90 -15.88
N ASN A 254 33.66 -29.69 -14.58
CA ASN A 254 32.53 -28.94 -14.04
C ASN A 254 32.91 -27.45 -13.84
N ILE A 255 32.42 -26.56 -14.71
CA ILE A 255 32.59 -25.11 -14.55
C ILE A 255 31.33 -24.47 -13.95
N MET A 256 30.16 -25.02 -14.28
CA MET A 256 28.87 -24.50 -13.83
C MET A 256 28.70 -24.55 -12.30
N GLY A 257 29.09 -25.66 -11.65
CA GLY A 257 28.93 -25.87 -10.21
C GLY A 257 29.59 -24.79 -9.33
N PRO A 258 30.90 -24.53 -9.48
CA PRO A 258 31.59 -23.47 -8.73
C PRO A 258 30.97 -22.07 -8.91
N ILE A 259 30.56 -21.72 -10.14
CA ILE A 259 29.90 -20.43 -10.41
C ILE A 259 28.54 -20.35 -9.72
N LEU A 260 27.76 -21.44 -9.75
CA LEU A 260 26.48 -21.52 -9.08
C LEU A 260 26.63 -21.40 -7.55
N ASP A 261 27.61 -22.07 -6.94
CA ASP A 261 27.86 -21.99 -5.50
C ASP A 261 28.22 -20.55 -5.07
N ILE A 262 29.14 -19.89 -5.80
CA ILE A 262 29.44 -18.47 -5.57
C ILE A 262 28.16 -17.64 -5.65
N LYS A 263 27.31 -17.90 -6.64
CA LYS A 263 26.09 -17.11 -6.84
C LYS A 263 25.05 -17.33 -5.74
N ILE A 264 24.84 -18.57 -5.31
CA ILE A 264 23.93 -18.90 -4.21
C ILE A 264 24.45 -18.27 -2.91
N ASN A 265 25.75 -18.42 -2.61
CA ASN A 265 26.35 -17.83 -1.40
C ASN A 265 26.27 -16.30 -1.41
N GLU A 266 26.46 -15.63 -2.55
CA GLU A 266 26.22 -14.19 -2.68
C GLU A 266 24.78 -13.80 -2.34
N THR A 267 23.78 -14.62 -2.72
CA THR A 267 22.37 -14.36 -2.40
C THR A 267 22.02 -14.65 -0.94
N LEU A 268 22.65 -15.65 -0.32
CA LEU A 268 22.38 -16.05 1.07
C LEU A 268 23.08 -15.17 2.10
N LYS A 269 24.30 -14.70 1.80
CA LYS A 269 25.13 -13.88 2.69
C LYS A 269 24.39 -12.70 3.36
N PRO A 270 23.60 -11.85 2.66
CA PRO A 270 22.87 -10.78 3.34
C PRO A 270 21.85 -11.29 4.37
N PHE A 271 21.23 -12.44 4.13
CA PHE A 271 20.30 -13.08 5.07
C PHE A 271 21.05 -13.66 6.27
N GLU A 272 22.19 -14.33 6.05
CA GLU A 272 23.06 -14.86 7.12
C GLU A 272 23.55 -13.74 8.04
N GLU A 273 24.05 -12.64 7.47
CA GLU A 273 24.49 -11.47 8.23
C GLU A 273 23.32 -10.85 9.01
N LYS A 274 22.13 -10.76 8.40
CA LYS A 274 20.95 -10.20 9.06
C LYS A 274 20.47 -11.09 10.22
N ILE A 275 20.39 -12.40 10.03
CA ILE A 275 20.01 -13.34 11.09
C ILE A 275 21.03 -13.29 12.24
N ALA A 276 22.34 -13.27 11.92
CA ALA A 276 23.40 -13.16 12.92
C ALA A 276 23.32 -11.84 13.73
N THR A 277 23.06 -10.72 13.06
CA THR A 277 22.89 -9.41 13.72
C THR A 277 21.65 -9.37 14.62
N LEU A 278 20.50 -9.90 14.17
CA LEU A 278 19.29 -9.98 14.99
C LEU A 278 19.47 -10.90 16.20
N LYS A 279 20.18 -12.02 16.04
CA LYS A 279 20.54 -12.95 17.12
C LYS A 279 21.47 -12.30 18.13
N PHE A 280 22.49 -11.56 17.68
CA PHE A 280 23.37 -10.77 18.55
C PHE A 280 22.59 -9.74 19.38
N LEU A 281 21.55 -9.15 18.80
CA LEU A 281 20.66 -8.21 19.48
C LEU A 281 19.65 -8.91 20.43
N GLY A 282 19.66 -10.24 20.50
CA GLY A 282 18.90 -11.04 21.47
C GLY A 282 17.52 -11.50 21.01
N LEU A 283 17.22 -11.51 19.71
CA LEU A 283 16.02 -12.13 19.16
C LEU A 283 16.21 -13.66 18.98
N PRO A 284 15.22 -14.49 19.35
CA PRO A 284 15.25 -15.92 19.09
C PRO A 284 14.90 -16.21 17.61
N MET A 285 15.91 -16.34 16.75
CA MET A 285 15.76 -16.63 15.31
C MET A 285 15.70 -18.14 15.01
N ILE A 286 14.96 -18.93 15.80
CA ILE A 286 15.01 -20.40 15.75
C ILE A 286 14.48 -20.94 14.42
N ASP A 287 13.36 -20.41 13.94
CA ASP A 287 12.70 -20.93 12.73
C ASP A 287 13.44 -20.47 11.47
N GLU A 288 13.92 -19.23 11.42
CA GLU A 288 14.72 -18.72 10.31
C GLU A 288 16.08 -19.42 10.20
N GLU A 289 16.72 -19.75 11.33
CA GLU A 289 17.97 -20.52 11.35
C GLU A 289 17.73 -21.97 10.87
N ARG A 290 16.61 -22.60 11.28
CA ARG A 290 16.22 -23.92 10.77
C ARG A 290 15.98 -23.88 9.25
N LEU A 291 15.29 -22.86 8.74
CA LEU A 291 15.08 -22.68 7.30
C LEU A 291 16.40 -22.45 6.56
N LEU A 292 17.31 -21.64 7.10
CA LEU A 292 18.63 -21.40 6.53
C LEU A 292 19.46 -22.69 6.43
N ILE A 293 19.45 -23.52 7.49
CA ILE A 293 20.12 -24.83 7.48
C ILE A 293 19.52 -25.74 6.39
N ARG A 294 18.19 -25.79 6.26
CA ARG A 294 17.52 -26.55 5.18
C ARG A 294 17.93 -26.05 3.79
N ILE A 295 18.02 -24.74 3.60
CA ILE A 295 18.46 -24.13 2.32
C ILE A 295 19.90 -24.54 2.00
N ASN A 296 20.81 -24.48 2.98
CA ASN A 296 22.21 -24.90 2.79
C ASN A 296 22.34 -26.40 2.49
N ASN A 297 21.58 -27.27 3.17
CA ASN A 297 21.55 -28.70 2.87
C ASN A 297 21.05 -28.97 1.43
N GLN A 298 20.03 -28.24 0.97
CA GLN A 298 19.50 -28.37 -0.38
C GLN A 298 20.47 -27.83 -1.43
N LYS A 299 21.22 -26.76 -1.14
CA LYS A 299 22.30 -26.24 -1.99
C LYS A 299 23.33 -27.32 -2.28
N ASP A 300 23.80 -28.01 -1.24
CA ASP A 300 24.80 -29.08 -1.38
C ASP A 300 24.28 -30.25 -2.23
N SER A 301 23.00 -30.61 -2.08
CA SER A 301 22.34 -31.62 -2.92
C SER A 301 22.32 -31.22 -4.40
N ILE A 302 22.00 -29.96 -4.72
CA ILE A 302 21.97 -29.44 -6.10
C ILE A 302 23.36 -29.47 -6.73
N LEU A 303 24.40 -29.09 -5.99
CA LEU A 303 25.78 -29.11 -6.48
C LEU A 303 26.23 -30.54 -6.82
N ARG A 304 25.87 -31.53 -6.00
CA ARG A 304 26.14 -32.95 -6.28
C ARG A 304 25.42 -33.44 -7.55
N LEU A 305 24.18 -33.02 -7.78
CA LEU A 305 23.45 -33.37 -9.01
C LEU A 305 24.13 -32.83 -10.28
N ILE A 306 24.69 -31.62 -10.20
CA ILE A 306 25.46 -31.00 -11.31
C ILE A 306 26.78 -31.73 -11.54
N GLU A 307 27.45 -32.17 -10.47
CA GLU A 307 28.66 -33.00 -10.56
C GLU A 307 28.37 -34.36 -11.23
N ASN A 308 27.22 -34.96 -10.90
CA ASN A 308 26.73 -36.22 -11.47
C ASN A 308 26.10 -36.06 -12.88
N ARG A 309 26.22 -34.88 -13.52
CA ARG A 309 25.67 -34.56 -14.85
C ARG A 309 24.14 -34.68 -14.97
N SER A 310 23.43 -34.65 -13.85
CA SER A 310 21.97 -34.69 -13.79
C SER A 310 21.40 -33.26 -13.75
N TYR A 311 21.48 -32.56 -14.89
CA TYR A 311 21.18 -31.12 -14.96
C TYR A 311 19.70 -30.78 -14.76
N ASP A 312 18.78 -31.44 -15.46
CA ASP A 312 17.34 -31.12 -15.34
C ASP A 312 16.80 -31.29 -13.91
N PRO A 313 17.11 -32.39 -13.18
CA PRO A 313 16.81 -32.52 -11.75
C PRO A 313 17.41 -31.39 -10.90
N ALA A 314 18.66 -31.01 -11.15
CA ALA A 314 19.33 -29.96 -10.40
C ALA A 314 18.62 -28.60 -10.56
N PHE A 315 18.25 -28.23 -11.79
CA PHE A 315 17.51 -26.99 -12.05
C PHE A 315 16.08 -27.02 -11.51
N ALA A 316 15.42 -28.18 -11.47
CA ALA A 316 14.13 -28.33 -10.82
C ALA A 316 14.25 -28.11 -9.29
N GLN A 317 15.24 -28.73 -8.64
CA GLN A 317 15.53 -28.50 -7.21
C GLN A 317 15.93 -27.05 -6.91
N LEU A 318 16.64 -26.38 -7.83
CA LEU A 318 17.02 -24.98 -7.69
C LEU A 318 15.79 -24.05 -7.68
N ARG A 319 14.71 -24.38 -8.39
CA ARG A 319 13.44 -23.63 -8.33
C ARG A 319 12.79 -23.72 -6.94
N PHE A 320 12.83 -24.90 -6.30
CA PHE A 320 12.34 -25.05 -4.93
C PHE A 320 13.20 -24.31 -3.91
N LEU A 321 14.52 -24.33 -4.08
CA LEU A 321 15.43 -23.53 -3.27
C LEU A 321 15.12 -22.04 -3.41
N ALA A 322 14.89 -21.55 -4.64
CA ALA A 322 14.51 -20.16 -4.89
C ALA A 322 13.22 -19.75 -4.16
N LYS A 323 12.20 -20.63 -4.13
CA LYS A 323 10.98 -20.40 -3.35
C LYS A 323 11.25 -20.27 -1.84
N LYS A 324 12.05 -21.17 -1.27
CA LYS A 324 12.42 -21.11 0.17
C LYS A 324 13.23 -19.88 0.52
N VAL A 325 14.12 -19.43 -0.37
CA VAL A 325 14.87 -18.18 -0.19
C VAL A 325 13.92 -16.97 -0.20
N ALA A 326 12.96 -16.93 -1.12
CA ALA A 326 11.95 -15.86 -1.15
C ALA A 326 11.03 -15.89 0.08
N GLU A 327 10.70 -17.09 0.58
CA GLU A 327 9.97 -17.25 1.84
C GLU A 327 10.77 -16.71 3.03
N LEU A 328 12.07 -17.02 3.12
CA LEU A 328 12.96 -16.47 4.14
C LEU A 328 13.01 -14.93 4.08
N GLU A 329 13.11 -14.36 2.88
CA GLU A 329 13.06 -12.91 2.66
C GLU A 329 11.71 -12.31 3.11
N SER A 330 10.60 -12.96 2.77
CA SER A 330 9.25 -12.56 3.20
C SER A 330 9.11 -12.64 4.73
N ASN A 331 9.61 -13.68 5.37
CA ASN A 331 9.53 -13.84 6.83
C ASN A 331 10.34 -12.75 7.54
N LEU A 332 11.57 -12.49 7.10
CA LEU A 332 12.42 -11.44 7.66
C LEU A 332 11.85 -10.03 7.42
N SER A 333 11.23 -9.77 6.27
CA SER A 333 10.61 -8.47 5.99
C SER A 333 9.31 -8.25 6.77
N ASN A 334 8.48 -9.30 6.92
CA ASN A 334 7.30 -9.28 7.79
C ASN A 334 7.69 -9.07 9.25
N LEU A 335 8.79 -9.68 9.69
CA LEU A 335 9.36 -9.47 11.03
C LEU A 335 9.79 -8.00 11.23
N ASP A 336 10.56 -7.42 10.32
CA ASP A 336 10.94 -6.00 10.37
C ASP A 336 9.71 -5.07 10.42
N ALA A 337 8.72 -5.33 9.55
CA ALA A 337 7.49 -4.54 9.49
C ALA A 337 6.70 -4.65 10.80
N SER A 338 6.59 -5.86 11.36
CA SER A 338 5.92 -6.08 12.65
C SER A 338 6.60 -5.29 13.77
N LEU A 339 7.94 -5.34 13.86
CA LEU A 339 8.77 -4.61 14.83
C LEU A 339 8.58 -3.09 14.69
N ALA A 340 8.56 -2.57 13.47
CA ALA A 340 8.32 -1.16 13.22
C ALA A 340 6.92 -0.72 13.68
N TRP A 341 5.87 -1.48 13.32
CA TRP A 341 4.49 -1.14 13.69
C TRP A 341 4.25 -1.23 15.20
N SER A 342 4.79 -2.23 15.87
CA SER A 342 4.64 -2.36 17.32
C SER A 342 5.35 -1.22 18.06
N SER A 343 6.56 -0.81 17.63
CA SER A 343 7.29 0.29 18.26
C SER A 343 6.57 1.63 18.09
N ILE A 344 5.99 1.90 16.92
CA ILE A 344 5.14 3.07 16.69
C ILE A 344 3.93 3.05 17.63
N LEU A 345 3.30 1.90 17.79
CA LEU A 345 2.13 1.74 18.64
C LEU A 345 2.49 1.91 20.13
N VAL A 346 3.60 1.35 20.59
CA VAL A 346 4.15 1.59 21.94
C VAL A 346 4.45 3.08 22.15
N MET A 347 5.10 3.75 21.19
CA MET A 347 5.35 5.20 21.23
C MET A 347 4.04 6.01 21.35
N ALA A 348 3.01 5.64 20.58
CA ALA A 348 1.70 6.28 20.65
C ALA A 348 1.04 6.10 22.04
N PHE A 349 1.18 4.92 22.66
CA PHE A 349 0.71 4.68 24.02
C PHE A 349 1.48 5.47 25.08
N ILE A 350 2.81 5.52 24.99
CA ILE A 350 3.64 6.34 25.88
C ILE A 350 3.27 7.83 25.72
N TYR A 351 3.01 8.27 24.49
CA TYR A 351 2.53 9.63 24.23
C TYR A 351 1.16 9.89 24.88
N ALA A 352 0.19 8.98 24.70
CA ALA A 352 -1.14 9.12 25.29
C ALA A 352 -1.07 9.18 26.82
N PHE A 353 -0.30 8.27 27.44
CA PHE A 353 -0.12 8.23 28.89
C PHE A 353 0.59 9.47 29.44
N SER A 354 1.72 9.86 28.83
CA SER A 354 2.45 11.06 29.23
C SER A 354 1.65 12.35 28.99
N SER A 355 0.65 12.33 28.11
CA SER A 355 -0.27 13.45 27.93
C SER A 355 -1.41 13.46 28.95
N LEU A 356 -1.91 12.29 29.38
CA LEU A 356 -3.04 12.17 30.30
C LEU A 356 -2.60 12.31 31.77
N LEU A 357 -1.52 11.65 32.20
CA LEU A 357 -1.12 11.63 33.61
C LEU A 357 -0.83 13.05 34.18
N PRO A 358 -0.07 13.94 33.51
CA PRO A 358 0.13 15.31 33.99
C PRO A 358 -1.15 16.14 34.10
N THR A 359 -2.12 15.88 33.23
CA THR A 359 -3.40 16.61 33.23
C THR A 359 -4.26 16.27 34.44
N LEU A 360 -4.08 15.07 35.02
CA LEU A 360 -4.70 14.67 36.27
C LEU A 360 -3.99 15.29 37.49
N MET A 361 -2.66 15.42 37.45
CA MET A 361 -1.85 15.83 38.61
C MET A 361 -1.82 17.35 38.83
N THR A 362 -1.70 18.17 37.79
CA THR A 362 -1.50 19.62 37.91
C THR A 362 -2.44 20.38 36.99
N ASP A 363 -2.83 21.62 37.33
CA ASP A 363 -3.63 22.48 36.43
C ASP A 363 -2.77 23.49 35.64
N ASP A 364 -1.57 23.80 36.14
CA ASP A 364 -0.62 24.74 35.54
C ASP A 364 -0.12 24.28 34.16
N ALA A 365 -0.38 25.07 33.12
CA ALA A 365 0.00 24.73 31.75
C ALA A 365 1.52 24.48 31.57
N LYS A 366 2.37 25.26 32.27
CA LYS A 366 3.83 25.09 32.21
C LYS A 366 4.27 23.78 32.88
N ARG A 367 3.75 23.47 34.06
CA ARG A 367 4.10 22.24 34.80
C ARG A 367 3.58 21.00 34.08
N LYS A 368 2.36 21.06 33.52
CA LYS A 368 1.79 19.99 32.66
C LYS A 368 2.73 19.63 31.51
N LEU A 369 3.25 20.64 30.80
CA LEU A 369 4.12 20.43 29.65
C LEU A 369 5.48 19.86 30.05
N ILE A 370 6.09 20.39 31.11
CA ILE A 370 7.38 19.86 31.64
C ILE A 370 7.21 18.41 32.09
N LEU A 371 6.16 18.11 32.86
CA LEU A 371 5.89 16.77 33.37
C LEU A 371 5.56 15.79 32.23
N LYS A 372 4.85 16.24 31.18
CA LYS A 372 4.61 15.44 29.97
C LYS A 372 5.91 14.99 29.30
N PHE A 373 6.83 15.92 29.05
CA PHE A 373 8.14 15.56 28.46
C PHE A 373 8.95 14.66 29.39
N ALA A 374 8.99 14.97 30.69
CA ALA A 374 9.74 14.18 31.67
C ALA A 374 9.23 12.72 31.75
N ILE A 375 7.92 12.51 31.85
CA ILE A 375 7.31 11.17 31.88
C ILE A 375 7.54 10.45 30.55
N TYR A 376 7.35 11.13 29.42
CA TYR A 376 7.53 10.51 28.11
C TYR A 376 8.96 9.98 27.93
N PHE A 377 9.98 10.81 28.17
CA PHE A 377 11.37 10.41 27.99
C PHE A 377 11.80 9.35 29.02
N SER A 378 11.33 9.44 30.26
CA SER A 378 11.58 8.42 31.28
C SER A 378 11.02 7.06 30.87
N LEU A 379 9.75 7.01 30.45
CA LEU A 379 9.13 5.77 29.97
C LEU A 379 9.82 5.26 28.71
N PHE A 380 10.09 6.13 27.74
CA PHE A 380 10.77 5.74 26.51
C PHE A 380 12.14 5.09 26.79
N LEU A 381 12.93 5.64 27.73
CA LEU A 381 14.20 5.05 28.14
C LEU A 381 14.00 3.70 28.86
N ILE A 382 13.00 3.59 29.74
CA ILE A 382 12.65 2.30 30.39
C ILE A 382 12.35 1.25 29.32
N PHE A 383 11.57 1.58 28.29
CA PHE A 383 11.25 0.65 27.20
C PHE A 383 12.48 0.29 26.36
N LEU A 384 13.35 1.27 26.06
CA LEU A 384 14.58 1.08 25.28
C LEU A 384 15.57 0.12 25.96
N TYR A 385 15.71 0.19 27.28
CA TYR A 385 16.62 -0.68 28.02
C TYR A 385 16.00 -2.00 28.47
N SER A 386 14.69 -2.04 28.70
CA SER A 386 14.02 -3.27 29.17
C SER A 386 13.75 -4.26 28.04
N HIS A 387 13.55 -3.79 26.80
CA HIS A 387 13.10 -4.63 25.68
C HIS A 387 14.06 -4.58 24.48
N ASN A 388 14.67 -5.73 24.19
CA ASN A 388 15.53 -5.90 23.02
C ASN A 388 14.77 -5.69 21.69
N GLU A 389 13.53 -6.19 21.59
CA GLU A 389 12.70 -6.00 20.38
C GLU A 389 12.45 -4.51 20.08
N PHE A 390 12.20 -3.70 21.11
CA PHE A 390 11.99 -2.26 20.94
C PHE A 390 13.29 -1.55 20.55
N LYS A 391 14.44 -1.96 21.10
CA LYS A 391 15.78 -1.48 20.70
C LYS A 391 16.06 -1.78 19.23
N ILE A 392 15.72 -2.98 18.75
CA ILE A 392 15.89 -3.41 17.36
C ILE A 392 14.92 -2.68 16.42
N ALA A 393 13.65 -2.56 16.81
CA ALA A 393 12.67 -1.81 16.03
C ALA A 393 13.13 -0.36 15.81
N LEU A 394 13.67 0.26 16.86
CA LEU A 394 14.19 1.61 16.79
C LEU A 394 15.43 1.72 15.90
N SER A 395 16.31 0.72 15.90
CA SER A 395 17.47 0.70 15.02
C SER A 395 17.09 0.51 13.54
N ILE A 396 16.04 -0.28 13.26
CA ILE A 396 15.49 -0.42 11.91
C ILE A 396 14.89 0.92 11.46
N ILE A 397 14.06 1.56 12.30
CA ILE A 397 13.46 2.86 11.99
C ILE A 397 14.54 3.93 11.80
N SER A 398 15.55 3.95 12.66
CA SER A 398 16.65 4.91 12.53
C SER A 398 17.49 4.65 11.29
N SER A 399 17.74 3.39 10.90
CA SER A 399 18.46 3.08 9.66
C SER A 399 17.71 3.59 8.41
N ASN A 400 16.39 3.47 8.39
CA ASN A 400 15.55 3.96 7.30
C ASN A 400 15.48 5.50 7.24
N ILE A 401 15.59 6.18 8.39
CA ILE A 401 15.50 7.64 8.49
C ILE A 401 16.86 8.33 8.35
N LEU A 402 17.92 7.77 8.93
CA LEU A 402 19.27 8.33 8.99
C LEU A 402 20.26 7.73 7.98
N LEU A 403 19.89 6.68 7.23
CA LEU A 403 20.75 6.02 6.23
C LEU A 403 22.10 5.53 6.81
N THR A 404 22.17 5.23 8.12
CA THR A 404 23.37 4.72 8.79
C THR A 404 23.32 3.21 8.99
N ASN A 405 24.47 2.55 8.87
CA ASN A 405 24.59 1.10 9.03
C ASN A 405 24.54 0.67 10.50
N ILE A 406 23.70 -0.33 10.79
CA ILE A 406 23.34 -0.83 12.14
C ILE A 406 24.48 -1.65 12.80
N LYS A 407 25.58 -1.91 12.09
CA LYS A 407 26.59 -2.92 12.47
C LYS A 407 27.35 -2.65 13.77
N TYR A 408 27.32 -1.43 14.32
CA TYR A 408 27.94 -1.10 15.61
C TYR A 408 27.03 -0.17 16.43
N LEU A 409 26.07 -0.75 17.14
CA LEU A 409 25.22 -0.03 18.08
C LEU A 409 25.85 -0.07 19.49
N ASP A 410 26.81 0.81 19.75
CA ASP A 410 27.21 1.09 21.15
C ASP A 410 26.01 1.65 21.92
N ASP A 411 25.91 1.39 23.23
CA ASP A 411 24.80 1.87 24.06
C ASP A 411 24.62 3.40 23.99
N PHE A 412 25.70 4.14 23.74
CA PHE A 412 25.65 5.57 23.47
C PHE A 412 24.92 5.92 22.17
N THR A 413 25.21 5.21 21.08
CA THR A 413 24.53 5.42 19.79
C THR A 413 23.06 5.05 19.86
N VAL A 414 22.73 3.99 20.60
CA VAL A 414 21.34 3.56 20.87
C VAL A 414 20.59 4.63 21.65
N LEU A 415 21.22 5.23 22.66
CA LEU A 415 20.61 6.32 23.42
C LEU A 415 20.41 7.57 22.56
N LEU A 416 21.37 7.93 21.71
CA LEU A 416 21.26 9.07 20.79
C LEU A 416 20.14 8.86 19.75
N MET A 417 20.08 7.68 19.13
CA MET A 417 18.98 7.28 18.23
C MET A 417 17.64 7.24 18.98
N GLY A 418 17.67 6.77 20.23
CA GLY A 418 16.59 6.83 21.21
C GLY A 418 15.99 8.22 21.35
N VAL A 419 16.84 9.19 21.65
CA VAL A 419 16.43 10.58 21.88
C VAL A 419 15.90 11.22 20.59
N THR A 420 16.54 10.98 19.44
CA THR A 420 16.11 11.57 18.16
C THR A 420 14.74 11.03 17.72
N VAL A 421 14.58 9.70 17.63
CA VAL A 421 13.30 9.09 17.24
C VAL A 421 12.23 9.30 18.31
N GLY A 422 12.60 9.20 19.59
CA GLY A 422 11.71 9.50 20.70
C GLY A 422 11.17 10.94 20.67
N SER A 423 12.00 11.91 20.30
CA SER A 423 11.56 13.32 20.14
C SER A 423 10.55 13.51 19.01
N LEU A 424 10.72 12.81 17.88
CA LEU A 424 9.76 12.78 16.78
C LEU A 424 8.41 12.20 17.23
N GLY A 425 8.45 11.18 18.09
CA GLY A 425 7.27 10.57 18.69
C GLY A 425 6.41 11.52 19.53
N VAL A 426 6.98 12.60 20.07
CA VAL A 426 6.20 13.67 20.75
C VAL A 426 5.84 14.79 19.79
N LEU A 427 6.79 15.22 18.95
CA LEU A 427 6.62 16.35 18.04
C LEU A 427 5.48 16.11 17.04
N ILE A 428 5.47 14.99 16.34
CA ILE A 428 4.50 14.71 15.27
C ILE A 428 3.05 14.74 15.81
N PRO A 429 2.70 14.00 16.88
CA PRO A 429 1.34 14.06 17.43
C PRO A 429 0.96 15.44 17.99
N THR A 430 1.91 16.19 18.57
CA THR A 430 1.63 17.58 19.01
C THR A 430 1.37 18.54 17.85
N LEU A 431 2.02 18.35 16.70
CA LEU A 431 1.75 19.13 15.48
C LEU A 431 0.39 18.77 14.87
N ILE A 432 0.02 17.49 14.90
CA ILE A 432 -1.29 17.01 14.45
C ILE A 432 -2.40 17.58 15.33
N SER A 433 -2.22 17.61 16.65
CA SER A 433 -3.25 18.14 17.57
C SER A 433 -3.53 19.62 17.35
N LEU A 434 -2.53 20.41 16.94
CA LEU A 434 -2.68 21.83 16.57
C LEU A 434 -3.55 22.06 15.34
N TYR A 435 -3.62 21.10 14.40
CA TYR A 435 -4.41 21.20 13.17
C TYR A 435 -5.85 20.69 13.32
N SER A 436 -6.12 19.83 14.32
CA SER A 436 -7.44 19.23 14.52
C SER A 436 -8.46 20.21 15.14
N PRO A 437 -9.74 20.22 14.70
CA PRO A 437 -10.74 21.13 15.24
C PRO A 437 -11.12 20.79 16.70
N PRO A 438 -11.44 21.79 17.55
CA PRO A 438 -11.66 21.64 18.99
C PRO A 438 -12.92 20.85 19.40
N VAL A 439 -13.61 20.18 18.48
CA VAL A 439 -14.92 19.53 18.75
C VAL A 439 -14.79 18.33 19.69
N VAL A 440 -13.60 17.70 19.77
CA VAL A 440 -13.30 16.60 20.70
C VAL A 440 -12.92 17.10 22.11
N SER A 441 -12.62 18.40 22.27
CA SER A 441 -12.08 18.91 23.54
C SER A 441 -13.11 18.96 24.66
N LEU A 442 -14.39 19.21 24.37
CA LEU A 442 -15.41 19.32 25.43
C LEU A 442 -15.62 18.00 26.16
N SER A 443 -15.79 16.88 25.45
CA SER A 443 -15.99 15.58 26.09
C SER A 443 -14.73 15.13 26.84
N LEU A 444 -13.54 15.32 26.25
CA LEU A 444 -12.26 15.01 26.91
C LEU A 444 -12.04 15.84 28.18
N ASP A 445 -12.25 17.16 28.11
CA ASP A 445 -12.06 18.05 29.26
C ASP A 445 -13.03 17.74 30.39
N LEU A 446 -14.29 17.41 30.07
CA LEU A 446 -15.28 16.99 31.05
C LEU A 446 -14.90 15.64 31.68
N SER A 447 -14.51 14.64 30.87
CA SER A 447 -14.05 13.34 31.39
C SER A 447 -12.83 13.47 32.30
N ILE A 448 -11.85 14.31 31.96
CA ILE A 448 -10.64 14.51 32.78
C ILE A 448 -11.00 15.17 34.12
N ARG A 449 -11.87 16.21 34.10
CA ARG A 449 -12.33 16.86 35.34
C ARG A 449 -13.09 15.87 36.23
N ASP A 450 -13.90 15.00 35.64
CA ASP A 450 -14.67 14.00 36.36
C ASP A 450 -13.77 12.94 37.00
N LEU A 451 -12.77 12.44 36.28
CA LEU A 451 -11.77 11.53 36.82
C LEU A 451 -11.02 12.16 38.00
N LYS A 452 -10.70 13.47 37.91
CA LYS A 452 -10.05 14.24 38.97
C LYS A 452 -10.96 14.45 40.19
N ARG A 453 -12.25 14.69 39.98
CA ARG A 453 -13.24 14.90 41.05
C ARG A 453 -13.46 13.63 41.89
N HIS A 454 -13.37 12.46 41.28
CA HIS A 454 -13.55 11.16 41.96
C HIS A 454 -12.26 10.32 41.96
N PHE A 455 -11.15 10.95 42.33
CA PHE A 455 -9.80 10.39 42.20
C PHE A 455 -9.61 9.01 42.85
N SER A 456 -10.15 8.77 44.06
CA SER A 456 -9.99 7.50 44.78
C SER A 456 -10.62 6.31 44.03
N ARG A 457 -11.84 6.50 43.51
CA ARG A 457 -12.54 5.48 42.72
C ARG A 457 -11.80 5.21 41.41
N SER A 458 -11.46 6.28 40.70
CA SER A 458 -10.71 6.18 39.43
C SER A 458 -9.40 5.42 39.63
N LEU A 459 -8.65 5.73 40.69
CA LEU A 459 -7.40 5.05 41.03
C LEU A 459 -7.60 3.55 41.30
N LEU A 460 -8.63 3.18 42.08
CA LEU A 460 -8.93 1.77 42.36
C LEU A 460 -9.24 0.99 41.07
N THR A 461 -10.02 1.59 40.17
CA THR A 461 -10.38 0.95 38.89
C THR A 461 -9.17 0.80 37.97
N ILE A 462 -8.27 1.79 37.96
CA ILE A 462 -7.03 1.76 37.20
C ILE A 462 -6.10 0.68 37.75
N LEU A 463 -5.94 0.58 39.07
CA LEU A 463 -5.09 -0.42 39.71
C LEU A 463 -5.60 -1.84 39.45
N ALA A 464 -6.90 -2.10 39.64
CA ALA A 464 -7.48 -3.40 39.38
C ALA A 464 -7.27 -3.85 37.92
N PHE A 465 -7.51 -2.94 36.97
CA PHE A 465 -7.31 -3.27 35.56
C PHE A 465 -5.82 -3.42 35.21
N SER A 466 -4.94 -2.61 35.80
CA SER A 466 -3.50 -2.72 35.59
C SER A 466 -2.94 -4.07 36.05
N LEU A 467 -3.40 -4.60 37.17
CA LEU A 467 -2.94 -5.89 37.70
C LEU A 467 -3.35 -7.05 36.77
N ILE A 468 -4.55 -6.96 36.18
CA ILE A 468 -5.02 -7.98 35.25
C ILE A 468 -4.23 -7.90 33.94
N ILE A 469 -3.97 -6.70 33.43
CA ILE A 469 -3.09 -6.50 32.26
C ILE A 469 -1.67 -7.03 32.51
N ALA A 470 -1.12 -6.82 33.70
CA ALA A 470 0.17 -7.39 34.08
C ALA A 470 0.14 -8.92 34.11
N SER A 471 -0.94 -9.50 34.64
CA SER A 471 -1.13 -10.95 34.69
C SER A 471 -1.34 -11.56 33.30
N THR A 472 -2.05 -10.88 32.39
CA THR A 472 -2.23 -11.38 31.02
C THR A 472 -0.92 -11.35 30.24
N LEU A 473 -0.10 -10.30 30.40
CA LEU A 473 1.24 -10.21 29.81
C LEU A 473 2.17 -11.35 30.26
N ALA A 474 2.01 -11.83 31.50
CA ALA A 474 2.83 -12.91 32.03
C ALA A 474 2.45 -14.30 31.49
N VAL A 475 1.19 -14.51 31.08
CA VAL A 475 0.65 -15.84 30.72
C VAL A 475 0.49 -16.00 29.21
N PHE A 476 0.20 -14.91 28.49
CA PHE A 476 -0.18 -14.96 27.08
C PHE A 476 1.03 -14.87 26.15
N LYS A 477 1.24 -15.89 25.34
CA LYS A 477 2.27 -15.90 24.29
C LYS A 477 1.65 -16.31 22.95
N MET A 478 2.04 -15.62 21.90
CA MET A 478 1.55 -15.89 20.55
C MET A 478 2.75 -15.99 19.62
N SER A 479 3.10 -17.21 19.24
CA SER A 479 4.15 -17.47 18.27
C SER A 479 3.54 -17.94 16.96
N TYR A 480 4.10 -17.48 15.85
CA TYR A 480 3.89 -18.09 14.55
C TYR A 480 5.00 -19.10 14.36
N SER A 481 4.67 -20.38 14.20
CA SER A 481 5.68 -21.40 13.98
C SER A 481 5.27 -22.29 12.82
N HIS A 482 6.25 -22.65 12.01
CA HIS A 482 6.14 -23.76 11.07
C HIS A 482 6.07 -25.05 11.88
N MET A 483 4.89 -25.66 11.93
CA MET A 483 4.71 -26.95 12.58
C MET A 483 4.63 -28.02 11.50
N LEU A 484 5.50 -29.02 11.61
CA LEU A 484 5.30 -30.27 10.90
C LEU A 484 4.11 -30.98 11.54
N SER A 485 3.00 -31.07 10.81
CA SER A 485 1.89 -31.91 11.18
C SER A 485 2.16 -33.33 10.69
N GLU A 486 2.18 -34.28 11.62
CA GLU A 486 2.17 -35.71 11.34
C GLU A 486 0.82 -36.25 11.80
N THR A 487 0.03 -36.77 10.87
CA THR A 487 -1.25 -37.42 11.17
C THR A 487 -1.23 -38.85 10.69
N GLU A 488 -1.66 -39.77 11.56
CA GLU A 488 -1.73 -41.20 11.25
C GLU A 488 -3.20 -41.56 10.98
N THR A 489 -3.44 -42.24 9.87
CA THR A 489 -4.75 -42.73 9.47
C THR A 489 -4.66 -44.20 9.09
N GLN A 490 -5.68 -44.98 9.47
CA GLN A 490 -5.79 -46.38 9.02
C GLN A 490 -6.34 -46.37 7.60
N ALA A 491 -5.67 -47.06 6.69
CA ALA A 491 -6.00 -47.01 5.26
C ALA A 491 -5.98 -48.40 4.63
N HIS A 492 -6.99 -48.69 3.81
CA HIS A 492 -7.17 -49.98 3.13
C HIS A 492 -6.39 -50.08 1.80
N PHE A 493 -5.22 -49.45 1.71
CA PHE A 493 -4.39 -49.50 0.51
C PHE A 493 -3.48 -50.74 0.54
N LYS A 494 -3.22 -51.39 -0.59
CA LYS A 494 -2.58 -52.74 -0.61
C LYS A 494 -1.07 -52.74 -0.82
N ARG A 495 -0.45 -51.62 -1.21
CA ARG A 495 0.98 -51.54 -1.54
C ARG A 495 1.61 -50.27 -1.00
N ASP A 496 2.88 -50.36 -0.66
CA ASP A 496 3.69 -49.25 -0.21
C ASP A 496 3.79 -48.17 -1.30
N VAL A 497 3.40 -46.93 -0.98
CA VAL A 497 3.33 -45.81 -1.93
C VAL A 497 3.64 -44.51 -1.21
N VAL A 498 4.37 -43.62 -1.87
CA VAL A 498 4.46 -42.20 -1.48
C VAL A 498 3.59 -41.38 -2.42
N CYS A 499 2.72 -40.53 -1.89
CA CYS A 499 1.90 -39.63 -2.71
C CYS A 499 2.20 -38.17 -2.38
N LEU A 500 2.42 -37.34 -3.40
CA LEU A 500 2.53 -35.88 -3.26
C LEU A 500 1.23 -35.23 -3.72
N GLN A 501 0.70 -34.30 -2.93
CA GLN A 501 -0.52 -33.57 -3.23
C GLN A 501 -0.26 -32.07 -3.32
N SER A 502 -0.88 -31.44 -4.33
CA SER A 502 -0.92 -29.98 -4.46
C SER A 502 -1.80 -29.38 -3.36
N THR A 503 -1.30 -28.35 -2.69
CA THR A 503 -2.10 -27.52 -1.77
C THR A 503 -2.54 -26.22 -2.45
N THR A 504 -3.34 -25.40 -1.76
CA THR A 504 -3.75 -24.07 -2.27
C THR A 504 -2.56 -23.14 -2.50
N ASN A 505 -1.54 -23.24 -1.64
CA ASN A 505 -0.38 -22.35 -1.67
C ASN A 505 0.74 -22.92 -2.55
N ASN A 506 0.87 -24.25 -2.61
CA ASN A 506 1.92 -24.93 -3.37
C ASN A 506 1.33 -25.82 -4.47
N ILE A 507 1.25 -25.25 -5.67
CA ILE A 507 0.76 -25.95 -6.87
C ILE A 507 1.88 -26.76 -7.52
N ILE A 508 1.61 -28.04 -7.80
CA ILE A 508 2.54 -28.95 -8.47
C ILE A 508 2.38 -28.82 -9.99
N VAL A 509 3.48 -28.54 -10.70
CA VAL A 509 3.57 -28.57 -12.16
C VAL A 509 4.42 -29.75 -12.57
N LYS A 510 4.16 -30.36 -13.73
CA LYS A 510 4.95 -31.50 -14.22
C LYS A 510 6.46 -31.23 -14.27
N GLU A 511 6.86 -30.02 -14.64
CA GLU A 511 8.28 -29.61 -14.63
C GLU A 511 8.91 -29.70 -13.23
N ASN A 512 8.12 -29.48 -12.18
CA ASN A 512 8.59 -29.57 -10.81
C ASN A 512 8.89 -31.01 -10.40
N LEU A 513 8.37 -32.01 -11.09
CA LEU A 513 8.50 -33.43 -10.76
C LEU A 513 9.61 -34.13 -11.55
N ILE A 514 10.30 -33.43 -12.47
CA ILE A 514 11.37 -34.01 -13.30
C ILE A 514 12.49 -34.60 -12.42
N PHE A 515 12.77 -33.99 -11.26
CA PHE A 515 13.82 -34.48 -10.36
C PHE A 515 13.50 -35.86 -9.77
N LEU A 516 12.24 -36.29 -9.72
CA LEU A 516 11.87 -37.60 -9.17
C LEU A 516 12.48 -38.74 -10.00
N LYS A 517 12.66 -38.55 -11.30
CA LYS A 517 13.33 -39.54 -12.18
C LYS A 517 14.80 -39.80 -11.79
N SER A 518 15.42 -38.88 -11.05
CA SER A 518 16.80 -39.03 -10.59
C SER A 518 16.94 -39.79 -9.27
N MET A 519 15.81 -40.07 -8.59
CA MET A 519 15.80 -40.77 -7.32
C MET A 519 15.76 -42.28 -7.54
N HIS A 520 16.86 -42.95 -7.19
CA HIS A 520 17.07 -44.38 -7.42
C HIS A 520 16.07 -45.33 -6.72
N TRP A 521 15.37 -44.85 -5.68
CA TRP A 521 14.39 -45.65 -4.95
C TRP A 521 12.99 -45.64 -5.59
N ILE A 522 12.73 -44.73 -6.54
CA ILE A 522 11.45 -44.62 -7.26
C ILE A 522 11.51 -45.52 -8.50
N ASN A 523 10.66 -46.55 -8.54
CA ASN A 523 10.56 -47.46 -9.69
C ASN A 523 9.63 -46.88 -10.78
N SER A 524 8.44 -46.42 -10.37
CA SER A 524 7.47 -45.80 -11.27
C SER A 524 6.75 -44.63 -10.61
N SER A 525 6.30 -43.68 -11.43
CA SER A 525 5.59 -42.48 -10.99
C SER A 525 4.36 -42.22 -11.86
N TYR A 526 3.20 -42.07 -11.22
CA TYR A 526 1.93 -41.85 -11.90
C TYR A 526 1.36 -40.48 -11.50
N LEU A 527 0.90 -39.71 -12.49
CA LEU A 527 0.49 -38.31 -12.28
C LEU A 527 -1.00 -38.15 -12.58
N PHE A 528 -1.77 -37.75 -11.57
CA PHE A 528 -3.15 -37.31 -11.76
C PHE A 528 -3.15 -35.80 -11.95
N LYS A 529 -3.67 -35.34 -13.07
CA LYS A 529 -3.71 -33.94 -13.47
C LYS A 529 -5.12 -33.39 -13.34
N SER A 530 -5.24 -32.15 -12.90
CA SER A 530 -6.51 -31.41 -12.83
C SER A 530 -6.31 -30.00 -13.36
N LEU A 531 -7.39 -29.27 -13.61
CA LEU A 531 -7.28 -27.88 -14.04
C LEU A 531 -6.77 -26.96 -12.92
N TYR A 532 -6.11 -25.88 -13.30
CA TYR A 532 -5.87 -24.75 -12.41
C TYR A 532 -7.18 -24.13 -11.93
N GLY A 533 -7.31 -23.81 -10.64
CA GLY A 533 -8.55 -23.22 -10.11
C GLY A 533 -8.86 -21.88 -10.76
N ASP A 534 -7.94 -20.93 -10.65
CA ASP A 534 -8.02 -19.59 -11.25
C ASP A 534 -6.80 -19.32 -12.12
N ILE A 535 -7.02 -18.64 -13.26
CA ILE A 535 -5.95 -18.13 -14.12
C ILE A 535 -6.12 -16.62 -14.26
N SER A 536 -5.04 -15.89 -13.98
CA SER A 536 -4.93 -14.45 -14.24
C SER A 536 -3.88 -14.20 -15.33
N LEU A 537 -4.33 -13.70 -16.47
CA LEU A 537 -3.49 -13.34 -17.61
C LEU A 537 -3.75 -11.88 -18.00
N ASP A 538 -2.84 -10.98 -17.63
CA ASP A 538 -2.95 -9.53 -17.82
C ASP A 538 -4.30 -8.94 -17.37
N SER A 539 -5.26 -8.84 -18.29
CA SER A 539 -6.61 -8.27 -18.08
C SER A 539 -7.72 -9.33 -17.96
N ILE A 540 -7.38 -10.61 -18.16
CA ILE A 540 -8.30 -11.75 -18.09
C ILE A 540 -8.08 -12.44 -16.75
N SER A 541 -9.08 -12.44 -15.89
CA SER A 541 -9.12 -13.26 -14.69
C SER A 541 -10.41 -14.03 -14.62
N GLY A 542 -10.30 -15.32 -14.28
CA GLY A 542 -11.45 -16.20 -14.19
C GLY A 542 -11.08 -17.58 -13.67
N PHE A 543 -12.11 -18.30 -13.21
CA PHE A 543 -11.96 -19.70 -12.86
C PHE A 543 -12.01 -20.55 -14.13
N THR A 544 -11.32 -21.69 -14.10
CA THR A 544 -11.28 -22.57 -15.27
C THR A 544 -12.33 -23.67 -15.19
N ALA A 545 -12.77 -24.12 -16.36
CA ALA A 545 -13.63 -25.29 -16.48
C ALA A 545 -13.48 -25.93 -17.85
N VAL A 546 -14.15 -27.07 -18.03
CA VAL A 546 -14.30 -27.74 -19.31
C VAL A 546 -15.77 -27.76 -19.72
N ARG A 547 -16.02 -27.58 -21.02
CA ARG A 547 -17.31 -27.80 -21.67
C ARG A 547 -17.22 -28.97 -22.64
N ILE A 548 -18.29 -29.75 -22.67
CA ILE A 548 -18.45 -30.86 -23.60
C ILE A 548 -19.46 -30.42 -24.66
N ILE A 549 -19.09 -30.59 -25.93
CA ILE A 549 -19.93 -30.29 -27.08
C ILE A 549 -20.21 -31.60 -27.81
N SER A 550 -21.46 -32.02 -27.80
CA SER A 550 -21.94 -33.14 -28.61
C SER A 550 -22.33 -32.65 -30.00
N GLN A 551 -22.07 -33.45 -31.03
CA GLN A 551 -22.53 -33.16 -32.39
C GLN A 551 -24.07 -33.24 -32.49
N ASP A 552 -24.69 -34.13 -31.71
CA ASP A 552 -26.12 -34.40 -31.78
C ASP A 552 -26.96 -33.49 -30.87
N TYR A 553 -26.40 -33.09 -29.73
CA TYR A 553 -27.11 -32.33 -28.68
C TYR A 553 -26.58 -30.90 -28.47
N GLY A 554 -25.53 -30.51 -29.19
CA GLY A 554 -24.89 -29.19 -29.05
C GLY A 554 -24.03 -29.05 -27.79
N MET A 555 -23.78 -27.81 -27.38
CA MET A 555 -22.97 -27.49 -26.19
C MET A 555 -23.79 -27.75 -24.92
N LEU A 556 -23.25 -28.57 -24.02
CA LEU A 556 -23.84 -28.76 -22.70
C LEU A 556 -23.64 -27.50 -21.85
N ASP A 557 -24.72 -27.00 -21.24
CA ASP A 557 -24.67 -25.76 -20.44
C ASP A 557 -23.88 -25.94 -19.12
N GLN A 558 -23.69 -27.18 -18.68
CA GLN A 558 -22.88 -27.50 -17.51
C GLN A 558 -21.38 -27.37 -17.78
N ARG A 559 -20.67 -26.93 -16.74
CA ARG A 559 -19.21 -26.80 -16.68
C ARG A 559 -18.65 -27.93 -15.82
N PHE A 560 -17.62 -28.60 -16.32
CA PHE A 560 -17.01 -29.78 -15.71
C PHE A 560 -15.56 -29.50 -15.30
N GLU A 561 -15.08 -30.20 -14.28
CA GLU A 561 -13.66 -30.40 -14.01
C GLU A 561 -13.15 -31.56 -14.88
N ILE A 562 -11.91 -31.49 -15.35
CA ILE A 562 -11.26 -32.61 -16.04
C ILE A 562 -10.18 -33.20 -15.13
N LEU A 563 -10.21 -34.52 -14.98
CA LEU A 563 -9.19 -35.30 -14.29
C LEU A 563 -8.45 -36.16 -15.32
N GLY A 564 -7.19 -35.79 -15.57
CA GLY A 564 -6.26 -36.56 -16.39
C GLY A 564 -5.61 -37.65 -15.56
N VAL A 565 -5.86 -38.93 -15.88
CA VAL A 565 -5.35 -40.08 -15.09
C VAL A 565 -4.58 -41.06 -15.98
N ASP A 566 -3.81 -41.93 -15.35
CA ASP A 566 -3.38 -43.18 -15.98
C ASP A 566 -4.46 -44.25 -15.74
N PRO A 567 -5.17 -44.73 -16.78
CA PRO A 567 -6.23 -45.71 -16.62
C PRO A 567 -5.76 -47.02 -16.00
N GLU A 568 -4.56 -47.50 -16.34
CA GLU A 568 -4.07 -48.79 -15.86
C GLU A 568 -3.78 -48.72 -14.35
N PHE A 569 -3.13 -47.63 -13.93
CA PHE A 569 -2.90 -47.37 -12.51
C PHE A 569 -4.20 -47.14 -11.72
N LEU A 570 -5.14 -46.38 -12.29
CA LEU A 570 -6.40 -46.09 -11.62
C LEU A 570 -7.22 -47.38 -11.38
N ASP A 571 -7.19 -48.32 -12.33
CA ASP A 571 -7.88 -49.60 -12.15
C ASP A 571 -7.14 -50.56 -11.21
N GLU A 572 -5.82 -50.75 -11.37
CA GLU A 572 -5.04 -51.68 -10.54
C GLU A 572 -5.13 -51.36 -9.04
N TYR A 573 -5.11 -50.06 -8.69
CA TYR A 573 -4.99 -49.63 -7.30
C TYR A 573 -6.32 -49.20 -6.66
N PHE A 574 -7.26 -48.67 -7.44
CA PHE A 574 -8.55 -48.19 -6.92
C PHE A 574 -9.76 -49.02 -7.39
N ASN A 575 -9.56 -50.07 -8.21
CA ASN A 575 -10.60 -50.91 -8.82
C ASN A 575 -11.69 -50.08 -9.50
N PHE A 576 -11.30 -49.02 -10.20
CA PHE A 576 -12.23 -48.03 -10.74
C PHE A 576 -13.15 -48.62 -11.82
N SER A 577 -12.74 -49.66 -12.54
CA SER A 577 -13.59 -50.35 -13.53
C SER A 577 -14.91 -50.87 -12.96
N LEU A 578 -14.95 -51.21 -11.67
CA LEU A 578 -16.17 -51.67 -10.98
C LEU A 578 -17.23 -50.58 -10.81
N THR A 579 -16.85 -49.30 -10.96
CA THR A 579 -17.77 -48.16 -10.84
C THR A 579 -18.50 -47.81 -12.13
N ILE A 580 -18.17 -48.47 -13.24
CA ILE A 580 -18.77 -48.21 -14.55
C ILE A 580 -20.16 -48.86 -14.61
N THR A 581 -21.19 -48.05 -14.87
CA THR A 581 -22.57 -48.52 -15.01
C THR A 581 -22.86 -48.99 -16.44
N LYS A 582 -22.32 -48.29 -17.44
CA LYS A 582 -22.57 -48.53 -18.88
C LYS A 582 -21.33 -48.25 -19.71
N GLY A 583 -21.15 -49.01 -20.79
CA GLY A 583 -20.02 -48.85 -21.72
C GLY A 583 -18.78 -49.63 -21.27
N GLY A 584 -17.60 -49.20 -21.74
CA GLY A 584 -16.31 -49.82 -21.42
C GLY A 584 -15.41 -48.92 -20.58
N TYR A 585 -14.33 -49.50 -20.05
CA TYR A 585 -13.27 -48.75 -19.37
C TYR A 585 -12.26 -48.14 -20.36
N LEU A 586 -11.50 -47.13 -19.89
CA LEU A 586 -10.47 -46.45 -20.66
C LEU A 586 -9.26 -47.38 -20.86
N SER A 587 -8.67 -47.31 -22.05
CA SER A 587 -7.35 -47.91 -22.32
C SER A 587 -6.27 -46.82 -22.42
N GLY A 588 -5.02 -47.18 -22.11
CA GLY A 588 -3.89 -46.26 -22.22
C GLY A 588 -3.79 -45.69 -23.65
N SER A 589 -3.61 -44.37 -23.77
CA SER A 589 -3.50 -43.61 -25.03
C SER A 589 -4.74 -43.53 -25.95
N GLU A 590 -5.89 -44.10 -25.55
CA GLU A 590 -7.14 -43.99 -26.31
C GLU A 590 -7.76 -42.60 -26.16
N ARG A 591 -8.15 -41.94 -27.27
CA ARG A 591 -8.89 -40.65 -27.24
C ARG A 591 -10.35 -40.86 -26.81
N ALA A 592 -10.53 -41.26 -25.56
CA ALA A 592 -11.81 -41.52 -24.96
C ALA A 592 -11.98 -40.82 -23.60
N VAL A 593 -13.23 -40.65 -23.19
CA VAL A 593 -13.63 -39.97 -21.95
C VAL A 593 -14.63 -40.82 -21.17
N LEU A 594 -14.46 -40.87 -19.86
CA LEU A 594 -15.50 -41.35 -18.93
C LEU A 594 -16.25 -40.15 -18.35
N VAL A 595 -17.56 -40.30 -18.30
CA VAL A 595 -18.50 -39.24 -17.97
C VAL A 595 -19.40 -39.71 -16.83
N PRO A 596 -19.85 -38.83 -15.91
CA PRO A 596 -20.75 -39.25 -14.85
C PRO A 596 -22.08 -39.72 -15.41
N ALA A 597 -22.71 -40.72 -14.76
CA ALA A 597 -24.00 -41.27 -15.15
C ALA A 597 -25.14 -40.22 -15.19
N SER A 598 -24.96 -39.07 -14.55
CA SER A 598 -25.88 -37.91 -14.65
C SER A 598 -26.04 -37.37 -16.07
N LEU A 599 -25.09 -37.65 -16.98
CA LEU A 599 -25.13 -37.22 -18.37
C LEU A 599 -25.70 -38.26 -19.34
N GLU A 600 -26.21 -39.38 -18.85
CA GLU A 600 -26.85 -40.41 -19.68
C GLU A 600 -28.06 -39.89 -20.49
N TYR A 601 -28.71 -38.81 -20.04
CA TYR A 601 -29.81 -38.18 -20.79
C TYR A 601 -29.32 -37.51 -22.08
N TYR A 602 -28.07 -37.04 -22.11
CA TYR A 602 -27.52 -36.22 -23.19
C TYR A 602 -26.49 -36.95 -24.06
N LEU A 603 -25.89 -38.04 -23.57
CA LEU A 603 -24.79 -38.74 -24.22
C LEU A 603 -25.02 -40.24 -24.19
N ARG A 604 -24.55 -40.94 -25.22
CA ARG A 604 -24.55 -42.40 -25.33
C ARG A 604 -23.12 -42.94 -25.44
N PRO A 605 -22.89 -44.23 -25.12
CA PRO A 605 -21.60 -44.87 -25.37
C PRO A 605 -21.27 -44.82 -26.86
N LEU A 606 -20.00 -44.54 -27.19
CA LEU A 606 -19.43 -44.35 -28.53
C LEU A 606 -19.75 -43.01 -29.22
N ASP A 607 -20.49 -42.10 -28.57
CA ASP A 607 -20.71 -40.75 -29.11
C ASP A 607 -19.38 -39.97 -29.19
N ARG A 608 -19.23 -39.16 -30.25
CA ARG A 608 -18.09 -38.26 -30.41
C ARG A 608 -18.40 -36.90 -29.80
N VAL A 609 -17.59 -36.51 -28.83
CA VAL A 609 -17.71 -35.23 -28.12
C VAL A 609 -16.45 -34.40 -28.27
N ARG A 610 -16.59 -33.08 -28.46
CA ARG A 610 -15.47 -32.13 -28.36
C ARG A 610 -15.35 -31.60 -26.96
N ILE A 611 -14.13 -31.56 -26.45
CA ILE A 611 -13.82 -31.08 -25.12
C ILE A 611 -13.14 -29.72 -25.25
N ARG A 612 -13.76 -28.66 -24.73
CA ARG A 612 -13.19 -27.31 -24.72
C ARG A 612 -12.83 -26.86 -23.32
N PHE A 613 -11.61 -26.38 -23.14
CA PHE A 613 -11.21 -25.61 -21.98
C PHE A 613 -11.78 -24.20 -22.05
N VAL A 614 -12.32 -23.68 -20.95
CA VAL A 614 -12.88 -22.33 -20.85
C VAL A 614 -12.40 -21.61 -19.59
N ILE A 615 -12.10 -20.31 -19.73
CA ILE A 615 -11.87 -19.39 -18.61
C ILE A 615 -13.13 -18.56 -18.41
N VAL A 616 -13.70 -18.62 -17.22
CA VAL A 616 -15.01 -18.04 -16.91
C VAL A 616 -14.84 -16.88 -15.94
N SER A 617 -15.35 -15.71 -16.32
CA SER A 617 -15.29 -14.51 -15.50
C SER A 617 -16.67 -14.00 -15.12
N ALA A 618 -16.81 -13.47 -13.91
CA ALA A 618 -18.06 -12.87 -13.44
C ALA A 618 -18.16 -11.42 -13.94
N THR A 619 -19.03 -11.18 -14.92
CA THR A 619 -19.35 -9.83 -15.41
C THR A 619 -20.76 -9.43 -14.95
N GLY A 620 -20.85 -8.72 -13.82
CA GLY A 620 -22.13 -8.39 -13.20
C GLY A 620 -22.73 -9.57 -12.44
N GLN A 621 -23.92 -10.04 -12.85
CA GLN A 621 -24.56 -11.25 -12.30
C GLN A 621 -24.42 -12.48 -13.22
N GLN A 622 -23.80 -12.34 -14.39
CA GLN A 622 -23.66 -13.43 -15.37
C GLN A 622 -22.21 -13.92 -15.44
N LEU A 623 -22.07 -15.25 -15.59
CA LEU A 623 -20.80 -15.93 -15.82
C LEU A 623 -20.57 -16.06 -17.32
N VAL A 624 -19.57 -15.35 -17.83
CA VAL A 624 -19.25 -15.31 -19.26
C VAL A 624 -17.92 -16.01 -19.50
N ASP A 625 -17.86 -16.83 -20.54
CA ASP A 625 -16.65 -17.48 -21.00
C ASP A 625 -15.79 -16.43 -21.74
N VAL A 626 -14.65 -16.07 -21.16
CA VAL A 626 -13.78 -14.99 -21.64
C VAL A 626 -12.69 -15.52 -22.55
N ALA A 627 -12.28 -16.77 -22.39
CA ALA A 627 -11.34 -17.44 -23.28
C ALA A 627 -11.67 -18.92 -23.42
N GLU A 628 -11.46 -19.49 -24.60
CA GLU A 628 -11.64 -20.93 -24.87
C GLU A 628 -10.43 -21.53 -25.61
N TYR A 629 -10.21 -22.83 -25.41
CA TYR A 629 -9.27 -23.67 -26.18
C TYR A 629 -9.90 -25.04 -26.48
N ASP A 630 -9.72 -25.55 -27.69
CA ASP A 630 -10.25 -26.85 -28.10
C ASP A 630 -9.23 -27.98 -27.88
N PHE A 631 -9.51 -28.92 -26.97
CA PHE A 631 -8.68 -30.12 -26.77
C PHE A 631 -8.90 -31.16 -27.88
N GLY A 632 -9.91 -30.99 -28.73
CA GLY A 632 -10.23 -31.88 -29.84
C GLY A 632 -11.36 -32.86 -29.53
N GLU A 633 -11.53 -33.84 -30.43
CA GLU A 633 -12.59 -34.85 -30.38
C GLU A 633 -12.17 -36.09 -29.55
N PHE A 634 -13.06 -36.50 -28.65
CA PHE A 634 -12.97 -37.67 -27.77
C PHE A 634 -14.21 -38.54 -27.92
N ILE A 635 -14.06 -39.85 -27.70
CA ILE A 635 -15.17 -40.83 -27.73
C ILE A 635 -15.67 -41.07 -26.31
N VAL A 636 -16.97 -41.01 -26.07
CA VAL A 636 -17.55 -41.39 -24.77
C VAL A 636 -17.46 -42.91 -24.60
N LYS A 637 -16.56 -43.39 -23.75
CA LYS A 637 -16.33 -44.85 -23.60
C LYS A 637 -17.34 -45.50 -22.67
N GLY A 638 -17.65 -44.83 -21.57
CA GLY A 638 -18.50 -45.35 -20.51
C GLY A 638 -18.90 -44.31 -19.48
N PHE A 639 -19.89 -44.68 -18.69
CA PHE A 639 -20.48 -43.87 -17.63
C PHE A 639 -20.13 -44.47 -16.27
N PHE A 640 -19.62 -43.65 -15.36
CA PHE A 640 -19.34 -44.07 -13.98
C PHE A 640 -20.42 -43.58 -13.03
N ASP A 641 -20.71 -44.36 -12.00
CA ASP A 641 -21.63 -43.99 -10.92
C ASP A 641 -20.96 -43.02 -9.93
N PRO A 642 -21.39 -41.74 -9.86
CA PRO A 642 -20.77 -40.76 -8.97
C PRO A 642 -20.84 -41.15 -7.49
N ASP A 643 -21.90 -41.81 -7.04
CA ASP A 643 -22.09 -42.22 -5.64
C ASP A 643 -21.14 -43.35 -5.23
N SER A 644 -20.78 -44.22 -6.18
CA SER A 644 -19.78 -45.26 -5.97
C SER A 644 -18.36 -44.70 -5.99
N VAL A 645 -18.08 -43.69 -6.83
CA VAL A 645 -16.79 -43.00 -6.88
C VAL A 645 -16.52 -42.16 -5.63
N ASP A 646 -17.55 -41.55 -5.04
CA ASP A 646 -17.42 -40.76 -3.80
C ASP A 646 -16.90 -41.58 -2.61
N LYS A 647 -17.12 -42.91 -2.65
CA LYS A 647 -16.62 -43.87 -1.65
C LYS A 647 -15.15 -44.26 -1.86
N ILE A 648 -14.57 -43.96 -3.02
CA ILE A 648 -13.17 -44.24 -3.31
C ILE A 648 -12.33 -43.17 -2.61
N THR A 649 -11.66 -43.58 -1.54
CA THR A 649 -10.77 -42.70 -0.78
C THR A 649 -9.31 -42.88 -1.19
N LEU A 650 -8.56 -41.80 -1.10
CA LEU A 650 -7.10 -41.77 -1.11
C LEU A 650 -6.53 -42.49 0.12
N PRO A 651 -5.21 -42.75 0.14
CA PRO A 651 -4.55 -43.36 1.29
C PRO A 651 -4.73 -42.60 2.61
N ASP A 652 -5.01 -41.30 2.61
CA ASP A 652 -5.27 -40.51 3.83
C ASP A 652 -6.76 -40.51 4.27
N GLY A 653 -7.63 -41.24 3.57
CA GLY A 653 -9.06 -41.30 3.82
C GLY A 653 -9.87 -40.16 3.19
N SER A 654 -9.23 -39.19 2.52
CA SER A 654 -9.94 -38.15 1.76
C SER A 654 -10.52 -38.71 0.45
N PRO A 655 -11.61 -38.16 -0.12
CA PRO A 655 -12.15 -38.64 -1.38
C PRO A 655 -11.18 -38.39 -2.54
N LEU A 656 -11.08 -39.34 -3.48
CA LEU A 656 -10.23 -39.19 -4.67
C LEU A 656 -10.68 -38.03 -5.58
N ILE A 657 -12.00 -37.80 -5.66
CA ILE A 657 -12.64 -36.77 -6.47
C ILE A 657 -13.67 -36.02 -5.61
N ASP A 658 -13.48 -34.71 -5.39
CA ASP A 658 -14.37 -33.93 -4.51
C ASP A 658 -15.79 -33.73 -5.06
N THR A 659 -15.94 -33.71 -6.39
CA THR A 659 -17.24 -33.45 -7.05
C THR A 659 -17.48 -34.40 -8.23
N PRO A 660 -17.66 -35.71 -8.00
CA PRO A 660 -17.71 -36.73 -9.06
C PRO A 660 -18.81 -36.46 -10.09
N TYR A 661 -19.93 -35.85 -9.68
CA TYR A 661 -21.02 -35.41 -10.55
C TYR A 661 -20.65 -34.35 -11.59
N LYS A 662 -19.55 -33.63 -11.39
CA LYS A 662 -19.06 -32.56 -12.27
C LYS A 662 -17.66 -32.84 -12.81
N THR A 663 -17.14 -34.05 -12.65
CA THR A 663 -15.79 -34.41 -13.12
C THR A 663 -15.87 -35.33 -14.32
N ILE A 664 -15.07 -35.08 -15.34
CA ILE A 664 -14.85 -36.00 -16.47
C ILE A 664 -13.43 -36.57 -16.40
N ILE A 665 -13.26 -37.84 -16.78
CA ILE A 665 -11.98 -38.54 -16.65
C ILE A 665 -11.46 -38.87 -18.05
N VAL A 666 -10.20 -38.49 -18.31
CA VAL A 666 -9.53 -38.66 -19.60
C VAL A 666 -8.11 -39.20 -19.37
N PRO A 667 -7.52 -39.99 -20.28
CA PRO A 667 -6.12 -40.35 -20.19
C PRO A 667 -5.21 -39.11 -20.16
N GLY A 668 -4.39 -38.97 -19.12
CA GLY A 668 -3.63 -37.76 -18.80
C GLY A 668 -2.53 -37.40 -19.80
N ASP A 669 -2.10 -38.34 -20.64
CA ASP A 669 -1.09 -38.13 -21.69
C ASP A 669 -1.63 -37.40 -22.91
N LEU A 670 -2.95 -37.38 -23.09
CA LEU A 670 -3.59 -36.72 -24.24
C LEU A 670 -3.81 -35.22 -24.04
N LEU A 671 -3.66 -34.72 -22.81
CA LEU A 671 -3.93 -33.34 -22.47
C LEU A 671 -2.62 -32.50 -22.44
N PRO A 672 -2.60 -31.31 -23.07
CA PRO A 672 -1.45 -30.43 -22.99
C PRO A 672 -1.33 -29.80 -21.60
N ASP A 673 -0.13 -29.85 -21.01
CA ASP A 673 0.14 -29.28 -19.69
C ASP A 673 0.10 -27.73 -19.72
N SER A 674 0.56 -27.14 -20.83
CA SER A 674 0.53 -25.70 -21.09
C SER A 674 0.13 -25.39 -22.53
N ILE A 675 -0.42 -24.21 -22.76
CA ILE A 675 -0.94 -23.76 -24.06
C ILE A 675 -0.41 -22.38 -24.39
N ASP A 676 -0.02 -22.16 -25.64
CA ASP A 676 0.34 -20.84 -26.12
C ASP A 676 -0.92 -19.96 -26.21
N ALA A 677 -0.91 -18.83 -25.51
CA ALA A 677 -2.00 -17.88 -25.40
C ALA A 677 -2.51 -17.39 -26.77
N ARG A 678 -1.70 -17.48 -27.83
CA ARG A 678 -2.11 -17.17 -29.21
C ARG A 678 -3.17 -18.12 -29.77
N HIS A 679 -3.28 -19.33 -29.22
CA HIS A 679 -4.28 -20.32 -29.61
C HIS A 679 -5.58 -20.20 -28.79
N LEU A 680 -5.67 -19.26 -27.85
CA LEU A 680 -6.90 -18.98 -27.12
C LEU A 680 -7.84 -18.12 -27.96
N THR A 681 -9.08 -18.56 -28.10
CA THR A 681 -10.16 -17.71 -28.61
C THR A 681 -10.69 -16.86 -27.45
N ILE A 682 -10.37 -15.56 -27.45
CA ILE A 682 -10.76 -14.61 -26.39
C ILE A 682 -12.06 -13.89 -26.79
N THR A 683 -13.06 -13.98 -25.92
CA THR A 683 -14.36 -13.32 -26.08
C THR A 683 -14.48 -12.18 -25.07
N ILE A 684 -14.19 -10.93 -25.49
CA ILE A 684 -14.28 -9.77 -24.60
C ILE A 684 -15.68 -9.13 -24.73
N PRO A 685 -16.52 -9.14 -23.68
CA PRO A 685 -17.90 -8.67 -23.77
C PRO A 685 -18.07 -7.15 -23.96
N ARG A 686 -17.00 -6.34 -23.92
CA ARG A 686 -17.09 -4.86 -24.02
C ARG A 686 -16.13 -4.16 -24.98
N LEU A 687 -15.14 -4.84 -25.55
CA LEU A 687 -14.18 -4.22 -26.46
C LEU A 687 -14.04 -5.12 -27.69
N ARG A 688 -14.38 -4.59 -28.86
CA ARG A 688 -14.21 -5.23 -30.17
C ARG A 688 -12.73 -5.28 -30.61
N ASN A 689 -11.80 -5.38 -29.65
CA ASN A 689 -10.37 -5.39 -29.88
C ASN A 689 -9.83 -6.80 -29.64
N VAL A 690 -9.20 -7.36 -30.66
CA VAL A 690 -8.41 -8.59 -30.56
C VAL A 690 -7.18 -8.29 -29.70
N VAL A 691 -7.04 -8.96 -28.56
CA VAL A 691 -5.80 -8.91 -27.77
C VAL A 691 -4.77 -9.75 -28.51
N SER A 692 -3.85 -9.09 -29.21
CA SER A 692 -2.72 -9.75 -29.87
C SER A 692 -1.53 -9.80 -28.92
N PHE A 693 -1.09 -10.99 -28.52
CA PHE A 693 0.16 -11.17 -27.77
C PHE A 693 1.35 -10.93 -28.71
N GLN A 694 2.26 -10.03 -28.34
CA GLN A 694 3.44 -9.67 -29.16
C GLN A 694 4.52 -10.77 -29.21
N GLY A 695 4.37 -11.86 -28.44
CA GLY A 695 5.25 -13.02 -28.42
C GLY A 695 4.54 -14.29 -27.93
N PRO A 696 5.21 -15.48 -27.99
CA PRO A 696 4.65 -16.72 -27.44
C PRO A 696 4.56 -16.62 -25.91
N THR A 697 3.34 -16.59 -25.38
CA THR A 697 3.06 -16.57 -23.94
C THR A 697 2.43 -17.90 -23.58
N TYR A 698 3.12 -18.75 -22.82
CA TYR A 698 2.57 -20.05 -22.40
C TYR A 698 1.77 -19.93 -21.11
N ILE A 699 0.63 -20.60 -21.06
CA ILE A 699 -0.30 -20.63 -19.93
C ILE A 699 -0.38 -22.07 -19.44
N ASN A 700 -0.02 -22.31 -18.18
CA ASN A 700 -0.20 -23.62 -17.56
C ASN A 700 -1.69 -23.82 -17.25
N ILE A 701 -2.28 -24.87 -17.81
CA ILE A 701 -3.72 -25.15 -17.69
C ILE A 701 -3.97 -26.37 -16.82
N LEU A 702 -3.03 -27.31 -16.80
CA LEU A 702 -3.07 -28.46 -15.92
C LEU A 702 -2.05 -28.35 -14.79
N LYS A 703 -2.52 -28.58 -13.57
CA LYS A 703 -1.71 -28.85 -12.39
C LYS A 703 -1.70 -30.35 -12.11
N VAL A 704 -0.63 -30.85 -11.51
CA VAL A 704 -0.62 -32.20 -10.94
C VAL A 704 -1.34 -32.14 -9.60
N ARG A 705 -2.48 -32.82 -9.49
CA ARG A 705 -3.28 -32.90 -8.26
C ARG A 705 -2.64 -33.89 -7.29
N TYR A 706 -2.30 -35.07 -7.80
CA TYR A 706 -1.63 -36.15 -7.07
C TYR A 706 -0.48 -36.71 -7.90
N ALA A 707 0.67 -36.94 -7.28
CA ALA A 707 1.77 -37.70 -7.86
C ALA A 707 2.05 -38.92 -6.99
N PHE A 708 1.71 -40.10 -7.50
CA PHE A 708 1.94 -41.38 -6.82
C PHE A 708 3.31 -41.92 -7.22
N LEU A 709 4.12 -42.27 -6.23
CA LEU A 709 5.49 -42.74 -6.36
C LEU A 709 5.55 -44.14 -5.76
N LEU A 710 5.87 -45.12 -6.60
CA LEU A 710 6.01 -46.50 -6.17
C LEU A 710 7.49 -46.78 -5.88
N PRO A 711 7.84 -47.10 -4.62
CA PRO A 711 9.19 -47.53 -4.28
C PRO A 711 9.50 -48.88 -4.93
N ASP A 712 10.77 -49.13 -5.26
CA ASP A 712 11.21 -50.46 -5.67
C ASP A 712 11.01 -51.44 -4.50
N PRO A 713 10.16 -52.48 -4.62
CA PRO A 713 9.90 -53.44 -3.55
C PRO A 713 11.16 -54.19 -3.07
N ARG A 714 12.25 -54.19 -3.85
CA ARG A 714 13.54 -54.82 -3.47
C ARG A 714 14.44 -53.92 -2.65
N SER A 715 14.14 -52.62 -2.56
CA SER A 715 15.03 -51.63 -1.96
C SER A 715 14.94 -51.54 -0.43
N GLY A 716 13.87 -52.09 0.18
CA GLY A 716 13.68 -52.07 1.64
C GLY A 716 13.63 -50.67 2.24
N VAL A 717 13.27 -49.66 1.43
CA VAL A 717 13.29 -48.25 1.79
C VAL A 717 12.12 -47.91 2.74
N ASP A 718 12.42 -47.15 3.80
CA ASP A 718 11.39 -46.61 4.68
C ASP A 718 10.57 -45.52 3.94
N VAL A 719 9.34 -45.87 3.61
CA VAL A 719 8.39 -45.01 2.89
C VAL A 719 8.09 -43.73 3.67
N TYR A 720 8.06 -43.79 5.00
CA TYR A 720 7.73 -42.66 5.86
C TYR A 720 8.85 -41.63 5.87
N GLU A 721 10.11 -42.09 5.99
CA GLU A 721 11.28 -41.23 5.93
C GLU A 721 11.36 -40.52 4.57
N LYS A 722 11.11 -41.24 3.47
CA LYS A 722 11.13 -40.66 2.12
C LYS A 722 9.98 -39.68 1.86
N ALA A 723 8.79 -39.94 2.38
CA ALA A 723 7.69 -38.99 2.31
C ALA A 723 8.02 -37.69 3.06
N ARG A 724 8.62 -37.79 4.25
CA ARG A 724 9.10 -36.62 5.01
C ARG A 724 10.20 -35.86 4.27
N GLU A 725 11.20 -36.55 3.73
CA GLU A 725 12.29 -35.95 2.93
C GLU A 725 11.75 -35.20 1.71
N LEU A 726 10.76 -35.76 1.01
CA LEU A 726 10.12 -35.13 -0.15
C LEU A 726 9.30 -33.89 0.23
N MET A 727 8.58 -33.94 1.35
CA MET A 727 7.89 -32.77 1.89
C MET A 727 8.90 -31.68 2.28
N ASP A 728 9.98 -32.03 2.98
CA ASP A 728 11.03 -31.08 3.38
C ASP A 728 11.72 -30.47 2.17
N LEU A 729 11.89 -31.21 1.07
CA LEU A 729 12.52 -30.72 -0.17
C LEU A 729 11.59 -29.82 -0.99
N THR A 730 10.33 -30.24 -1.16
CA THR A 730 9.38 -29.62 -2.12
C THR A 730 8.41 -28.62 -1.50
N GLY A 731 8.13 -28.74 -0.19
CA GLY A 731 7.04 -28.05 0.49
C GLY A 731 5.63 -28.53 0.11
N PHE A 732 5.51 -29.64 -0.63
CA PHE A 732 4.22 -30.26 -0.94
C PHE A 732 3.76 -31.18 0.18
N ARG A 733 2.44 -31.29 0.35
CA ARG A 733 1.83 -32.26 1.26
C ARG A 733 2.21 -33.67 0.77
N ALA A 734 2.78 -34.49 1.65
CA ALA A 734 3.25 -35.83 1.30
C ALA A 734 2.61 -36.89 2.18
N PHE A 735 2.26 -38.01 1.58
CA PHE A 735 1.73 -39.19 2.27
C PHE A 735 2.72 -40.32 2.11
N GLY A 736 3.10 -40.96 3.23
CA GLY A 736 3.78 -42.24 3.21
C GLY A 736 2.79 -43.32 3.61
N PHE A 737 2.62 -44.34 2.79
CA PHE A 737 1.80 -45.51 3.10
C PHE A 737 2.66 -46.76 3.18
N SER A 738 2.58 -47.48 4.30
CA SER A 738 3.18 -48.81 4.43
C SER A 738 2.40 -49.64 5.46
N ASN A 739 2.23 -50.94 5.21
CA ASN A 739 1.60 -51.89 6.14
C ASN A 739 0.20 -51.48 6.67
N GLY A 740 -0.65 -50.85 5.85
CA GLY A 740 -2.02 -50.49 6.23
C GLY A 740 -2.16 -49.19 7.03
N VAL A 741 -1.06 -48.47 7.24
CA VAL A 741 -1.03 -47.18 7.92
C VAL A 741 -0.58 -46.11 6.94
N CYS A 742 -1.30 -44.99 6.88
CA CYS A 742 -0.92 -43.80 6.14
C CYS A 742 -0.49 -42.71 7.11
N LYS A 743 0.75 -42.23 6.95
CA LYS A 743 1.27 -41.05 7.63
C LYS A 743 1.25 -39.88 6.68
N THR A 744 0.54 -38.82 7.04
CA THR A 744 0.53 -37.57 6.30
C THR A 744 1.50 -36.59 6.92
N TYR A 745 2.36 -36.01 6.09
CA TYR A 745 3.30 -34.96 6.43
C TYR A 745 2.90 -33.66 5.74
N GLU A 746 2.65 -32.63 6.54
CA GLU A 746 2.28 -31.30 6.04
C GLU A 746 2.97 -30.21 6.87
N GLU A 747 3.50 -29.19 6.20
CA GLU A 747 4.00 -27.99 6.87
C GLU A 747 2.85 -27.02 7.05
N LEU A 748 2.39 -26.88 8.28
CA LEU A 748 1.29 -25.96 8.64
C LEU A 748 1.86 -24.69 9.26
N TYR A 749 1.36 -23.55 8.80
CA TYR A 749 1.52 -22.28 9.50
C TYR A 749 0.55 -22.26 10.68
N VAL A 750 1.00 -22.75 11.83
CA VAL A 750 0.17 -22.78 13.03
C VAL A 750 0.44 -21.53 13.86
N LEU A 751 -0.63 -20.79 14.09
CA LEU A 751 -0.66 -19.72 15.07
C LEU A 751 -0.79 -20.39 16.44
N ASN A 752 0.33 -20.48 17.15
CA ASN A 752 0.40 -21.08 18.47
C ASN A 752 0.10 -20.00 19.53
N ILE A 753 -1.11 -20.04 20.08
CA ILE A 753 -1.50 -19.20 21.22
C ILE A 753 -1.36 -20.03 22.50
N VAL A 754 -0.27 -19.78 23.23
CA VAL A 754 -0.07 -20.36 24.56
C VAL A 754 -0.79 -19.48 25.58
N GLY A 755 -1.55 -20.13 26.49
CA GLY A 755 -2.24 -19.44 27.58
C GLY A 755 -3.59 -18.81 27.21
N PHE A 756 -4.14 -19.10 26.02
CA PHE A 756 -5.47 -18.59 25.63
C PHE A 756 -6.59 -19.09 26.55
N SER A 757 -6.59 -20.37 26.94
CA SER A 757 -7.56 -20.90 27.90
C SER A 757 -7.47 -20.18 29.26
N SER A 758 -6.25 -19.82 29.68
CA SER A 758 -5.99 -19.12 30.93
C SER A 758 -6.36 -17.63 30.92
N ILE A 759 -6.40 -16.98 29.74
CA ILE A 759 -6.70 -15.54 29.63
C ILE A 759 -8.19 -15.22 29.59
N VAL A 760 -9.02 -16.16 29.11
CA VAL A 760 -10.46 -15.95 28.94
C VAL A 760 -11.16 -15.58 30.27
N PRO A 761 -10.94 -16.30 31.40
CA PRO A 761 -11.62 -15.95 32.65
C PRO A 761 -11.26 -14.55 33.19
N PRO A 762 -9.98 -14.13 33.26
CA PRO A 762 -9.63 -12.76 33.64
C PRO A 762 -10.29 -11.67 32.79
N ILE A 763 -10.35 -11.86 31.47
CA ILE A 763 -10.99 -10.89 30.55
C ILE A 763 -12.49 -10.74 30.86
N VAL A 764 -13.18 -11.86 31.08
CA VAL A 764 -14.60 -11.86 31.43
C VAL A 764 -14.82 -11.14 32.77
N ILE A 765 -13.98 -11.44 33.77
CA ILE A 765 -14.02 -10.80 35.10
C ILE A 765 -13.81 -9.28 34.97
N VAL A 766 -12.80 -8.83 34.21
CA VAL A 766 -12.57 -7.40 33.98
C VAL A 766 -13.79 -6.74 33.34
N THR A 767 -14.32 -7.36 32.28
CA THR A 767 -15.43 -6.78 31.52
C THR A 767 -16.64 -6.59 32.45
N LEU A 768 -16.94 -7.58 33.28
CA LEU A 768 -17.97 -7.50 34.33
C LEU A 768 -17.68 -6.40 35.35
N ILE A 769 -16.45 -6.30 35.86
CA ILE A 769 -16.05 -5.24 36.80
C ILE A 769 -16.26 -3.86 36.18
N ILE A 770 -15.87 -3.66 34.92
CA ILE A 770 -16.04 -2.38 34.23
C ILE A 770 -17.53 -2.06 34.05
N VAL A 771 -18.35 -3.03 33.66
CA VAL A 771 -19.81 -2.86 33.56
C VAL A 771 -20.38 -2.42 34.91
N LEU A 772 -19.99 -3.08 36.00
CA LEU A 772 -20.46 -2.76 37.36
C LEU A 772 -20.04 -1.35 37.80
N VAL A 773 -18.77 -1.02 37.63
CA VAL A 773 -18.21 0.30 37.98
C VAL A 773 -18.89 1.40 37.17
N MET A 774 -18.97 1.26 35.84
CA MET A 774 -19.58 2.27 34.96
C MET A 774 -21.08 2.43 35.19
N ASN A 775 -21.81 1.33 35.44
CA ASN A 775 -23.22 1.41 35.80
C ASN A 775 -23.40 2.16 37.12
N SER A 776 -22.56 1.91 38.13
CA SER A 776 -22.55 2.65 39.39
C SER A 776 -22.33 4.16 39.18
N VAL A 777 -21.37 4.54 38.33
CA VAL A 777 -21.11 5.96 37.97
C VAL A 777 -22.35 6.63 37.39
N ILE A 778 -23.04 5.96 36.48
CA ILE A 778 -24.22 6.51 35.80
C ILE A 778 -25.41 6.66 36.76
N TYR A 779 -25.58 5.72 37.69
CA TYR A 779 -26.61 5.80 38.72
C TYR A 779 -26.39 6.98 39.66
N GLU A 780 -25.15 7.17 40.11
CA GLU A 780 -24.76 8.27 40.99
C GLU A 780 -24.95 9.63 40.28
N ARG A 781 -24.63 9.71 38.98
CA ARG A 781 -24.68 10.95 38.18
C ARG A 781 -26.00 11.19 37.46
N ARG A 782 -27.08 10.46 37.78
CA ARG A 782 -28.38 10.64 37.12
C ARG A 782 -28.86 12.10 37.13
N LYS A 783 -28.70 12.79 38.26
CA LYS A 783 -29.09 14.21 38.40
C LYS A 783 -28.27 15.13 37.49
N GLU A 784 -26.97 14.89 37.35
CA GLU A 784 -26.09 15.68 36.49
C GLU A 784 -26.37 15.42 34.99
N ILE A 785 -26.68 14.17 34.63
CA ILE A 785 -27.11 13.82 33.27
C ILE A 785 -28.41 14.53 32.92
N TRP A 786 -29.35 14.62 33.88
CA TRP A 786 -30.62 15.31 33.71
C TRP A 786 -30.42 16.82 33.57
N THR A 787 -29.56 17.45 34.38
CA THR A 787 -29.30 18.88 34.23
C THR A 787 -28.64 19.19 32.89
N LEU A 788 -27.68 18.37 32.44
CA LEU A 788 -27.08 18.50 31.11
C LEU A 788 -28.12 18.33 30.00
N ALA A 789 -29.03 17.35 30.11
CA ALA A 789 -30.10 17.16 29.14
C ALA A 789 -31.07 18.35 29.10
N VAL A 790 -31.43 18.91 30.25
CA VAL A 790 -32.28 20.12 30.38
C VAL A 790 -31.61 21.35 29.80
N LEU A 791 -30.28 21.48 29.96
CA LEU A 791 -29.48 22.56 29.37
C LEU A 791 -29.25 22.39 27.84
N GLY A 792 -29.79 21.34 27.23
CA GLY A 792 -29.67 21.08 25.80
C GLY A 792 -28.43 20.28 25.40
N GLY A 793 -27.82 19.56 26.34
CA GLY A 793 -26.72 18.64 26.08
C GLY A 793 -27.13 17.55 25.09
N ASN A 794 -26.38 17.43 23.98
CA ASN A 794 -26.65 16.40 22.98
C ASN A 794 -26.46 15.01 23.62
N PRO A 795 -27.45 14.10 23.55
CA PRO A 795 -27.36 12.73 24.02
C PRO A 795 -26.10 11.99 23.55
N ARG A 796 -25.62 12.27 22.34
CA ARG A 796 -24.38 11.69 21.79
C ARG A 796 -23.12 12.23 22.46
N ASN A 797 -23.10 13.50 22.85
CA ASN A 797 -21.95 14.09 23.52
C ASN A 797 -21.81 13.53 24.95
N ILE A 798 -22.95 13.27 25.61
CA ILE A 798 -22.98 12.66 26.95
C ILE A 798 -22.54 11.20 26.89
N THR A 799 -22.98 10.42 25.90
CA THR A 799 -22.45 9.05 25.72
C THR A 799 -20.97 9.05 25.42
N ASN A 800 -20.51 9.97 24.57
CA ASN A 800 -19.09 10.08 24.24
C ASN A 800 -18.25 10.45 25.46
N MET A 801 -18.76 11.28 26.38
CA MET A 801 -18.08 11.64 27.62
C MET A 801 -17.82 10.43 28.54
N PHE A 802 -18.80 9.54 28.72
CA PHE A 802 -18.60 8.32 29.52
C PHE A 802 -17.70 7.30 28.80
N LEU A 803 -17.83 7.19 27.48
CA LEU A 803 -16.96 6.34 26.66
C LEU A 803 -15.50 6.82 26.72
N THR A 804 -15.28 8.14 26.70
CA THR A 804 -13.93 8.73 26.85
C THR A 804 -13.39 8.57 28.26
N GLU A 805 -14.23 8.62 29.32
CA GLU A 805 -13.82 8.29 30.69
C GLU A 805 -13.30 6.85 30.76
N ALA A 806 -14.05 5.88 30.21
CA ALA A 806 -13.62 4.48 30.14
C ALA A 806 -12.33 4.29 29.32
N LEU A 807 -12.21 4.97 28.17
CA LEU A 807 -11.02 4.92 27.33
C LEU A 807 -9.78 5.47 28.06
N ILE A 808 -9.91 6.59 28.78
CA ILE A 808 -8.80 7.17 29.57
C ILE A 808 -8.38 6.18 30.67
N THR A 809 -9.34 5.58 31.39
CA THR A 809 -9.00 4.55 32.39
C THR A 809 -8.29 3.36 31.75
N GLY A 810 -8.68 2.95 30.54
CA GLY A 810 -8.03 1.87 29.80
C GLY A 810 -6.57 2.17 29.45
N ILE A 811 -6.32 3.34 28.85
CA ILE A 811 -4.97 3.78 28.48
C ILE A 811 -4.06 3.85 29.72
N LEU A 812 -4.53 4.46 30.81
CA LEU A 812 -3.76 4.58 32.06
C LEU A 812 -3.46 3.21 32.69
N SER A 813 -4.43 2.31 32.71
CA SER A 813 -4.25 0.98 33.30
C SER A 813 -3.30 0.11 32.49
N THR A 814 -3.33 0.23 31.17
CA THR A 814 -2.52 -0.60 30.28
C THR A 814 -1.04 -0.29 30.41
N THR A 815 -0.69 0.99 30.46
CA THR A 815 0.70 1.40 30.68
C THR A 815 1.17 1.07 32.10
N ILE A 816 0.35 1.27 33.12
CA ILE A 816 0.70 0.91 34.51
C ILE A 816 0.86 -0.61 34.64
N GLY A 817 -0.05 -1.39 34.05
CA GLY A 817 0.00 -2.85 34.09
C GLY A 817 1.25 -3.39 33.38
N TYR A 818 1.59 -2.78 32.24
CA TYR A 818 2.85 -3.08 31.57
C TYR A 818 4.07 -2.76 32.43
N LEU A 819 4.13 -1.57 33.04
CA LEU A 819 5.23 -1.18 33.93
C LEU A 819 5.34 -2.09 35.16
N CYS A 820 4.20 -2.55 35.68
CA CYS A 820 4.16 -3.52 36.77
C CYS A 820 4.77 -4.86 36.31
N TYR A 821 4.36 -5.35 35.14
CA TYR A 821 4.93 -6.57 34.57
C TYR A 821 6.43 -6.44 34.30
N THR A 822 6.90 -5.34 33.71
CA THR A 822 8.35 -5.15 33.47
C THR A 822 9.14 -5.05 34.77
N ALA A 823 8.60 -4.39 35.80
CA ALA A 823 9.22 -4.35 37.13
C ALA A 823 9.31 -5.76 37.75
N VAL A 824 8.25 -6.58 37.63
CA VAL A 824 8.25 -7.97 38.09
C VAL A 824 9.25 -8.81 37.29
N TYR A 825 9.29 -8.66 35.96
CA TYR A 825 10.24 -9.36 35.10
C TYR A 825 11.70 -9.01 35.42
N LEU A 826 12.03 -7.71 35.54
CA LEU A 826 13.37 -7.26 35.90
C LEU A 826 13.77 -7.72 37.30
N SER A 827 12.86 -7.63 38.27
CA SER A 827 13.13 -8.12 39.63
C SER A 827 13.32 -9.64 39.66
N SER A 828 12.61 -10.41 38.83
CA SER A 828 12.78 -11.87 38.74
C SER A 828 14.21 -12.27 38.34
N ARG A 829 14.90 -11.48 37.49
CA ARG A 829 16.31 -11.74 37.10
C ARG A 829 17.26 -11.70 38.28
N VAL A 830 16.95 -10.89 39.30
CA VAL A 830 17.72 -10.75 40.54
C VAL A 830 17.21 -11.72 41.61
N LEU A 831 15.89 -11.88 41.72
CA LEU A 831 15.26 -12.69 42.76
C LEU A 831 15.49 -14.20 42.56
N ILE A 832 15.43 -14.69 41.33
CA ILE A 832 15.62 -16.13 41.01
C ILE A 832 16.99 -16.65 41.46
N PRO A 833 18.13 -16.01 41.13
CA PRO A 833 19.44 -16.48 41.62
C PRO A 833 19.58 -16.38 43.14
N ILE A 834 18.92 -15.43 43.81
CA ILE A 834 18.89 -15.32 45.28
C ILE A 834 18.04 -16.43 45.91
N ILE A 835 16.88 -16.76 45.32
CA ILE A 835 16.04 -17.88 45.77
C ILE A 835 16.76 -19.21 45.53
N GLN A 836 17.50 -19.32 44.42
CA GLN A 836 18.31 -20.48 44.10
C GLN A 836 19.48 -20.70 45.07
N SER A 837 20.04 -19.64 45.66
CA SER A 837 21.04 -19.78 46.73
C SER A 837 20.43 -20.15 48.08
N LEU A 838 19.16 -19.83 48.33
CA LEU A 838 18.46 -20.13 49.59
C LEU A 838 17.84 -21.53 49.63
N ASN A 839 17.19 -21.99 48.56
CA ASN A 839 16.62 -23.34 48.49
C ASN A 839 16.42 -23.81 47.02
N PRO A 840 17.16 -24.83 46.54
CA PRO A 840 17.09 -25.29 45.16
C PRO A 840 15.77 -25.99 44.76
N GLU A 841 14.95 -26.46 45.70
CA GLU A 841 13.64 -27.06 45.37
C GLU A 841 12.57 -26.00 45.09
N MET A 842 12.62 -24.86 45.79
CA MET A 842 11.74 -23.70 45.54
C MET A 842 11.95 -23.12 44.13
N VAL A 843 13.13 -23.34 43.56
CA VAL A 843 13.50 -22.88 42.22
C VAL A 843 12.66 -23.53 41.14
N LYS A 844 12.26 -24.81 41.27
CA LYS A 844 11.44 -25.49 40.24
C LYS A 844 10.13 -24.75 39.96
N LEU A 845 9.49 -24.26 41.03
CA LEU A 845 8.25 -23.46 41.00
C LEU A 845 8.44 -22.07 40.34
N PHE A 846 9.63 -21.47 40.44
CA PHE A 846 9.96 -20.19 39.81
C PHE A 846 10.63 -20.33 38.42
N THR A 847 11.28 -21.46 38.13
CA THR A 847 11.95 -21.71 36.83
C THR A 847 10.99 -22.08 35.72
N GLU A 848 9.82 -22.62 36.03
CA GLU A 848 8.75 -22.73 35.04
C GLU A 848 8.36 -21.34 34.50
N MET A 849 8.41 -20.27 35.34
CA MET A 849 8.27 -18.89 34.87
C MET A 849 9.46 -18.38 34.05
N LYS A 850 10.67 -18.93 34.26
CA LYS A 850 11.88 -18.57 33.48
C LYS A 850 11.81 -19.11 32.05
N SER A 851 11.22 -20.30 31.87
CA SER A 851 11.06 -20.95 30.56
C SER A 851 10.11 -20.22 29.60
N THR A 852 9.22 -19.39 30.15
CA THR A 852 8.23 -18.59 29.42
C THR A 852 8.67 -17.17 29.11
N SER A 853 9.90 -16.79 29.49
CA SER A 853 10.28 -15.38 29.64
C SER A 853 11.00 -14.76 28.42
N GLY A 854 10.51 -15.07 27.23
CA GLY A 854 10.76 -14.30 26.01
C GLY A 854 9.51 -13.49 25.67
N PHE A 855 9.61 -12.16 25.71
CA PHE A 855 8.58 -11.27 25.19
C PHE A 855 8.44 -11.53 23.69
N ASP A 856 7.25 -11.89 23.22
CA ASP A 856 6.92 -11.88 21.79
C ASP A 856 6.17 -10.58 21.49
N LEU A 857 6.64 -9.81 20.50
CA LEU A 857 6.05 -8.56 20.02
C LEU A 857 4.51 -8.60 19.81
N SER A 858 4.01 -9.76 19.37
CA SER A 858 2.59 -10.06 19.16
C SER A 858 1.76 -9.90 20.45
N SER A 859 2.33 -10.25 21.61
CA SER A 859 1.68 -10.13 22.92
C SER A 859 1.44 -8.67 23.31
N ILE A 860 2.38 -7.77 22.99
CA ILE A 860 2.27 -6.33 23.26
C ILE A 860 1.11 -5.74 22.46
N LEU A 861 1.01 -6.05 21.16
CA LEU A 861 -0.08 -5.56 20.31
C LEU A 861 -1.45 -6.01 20.83
N ILE A 862 -1.57 -7.27 21.23
CA ILE A 862 -2.83 -7.82 21.75
C ILE A 862 -3.17 -7.17 23.08
N VAL A 863 -2.21 -6.99 23.99
CA VAL A 863 -2.47 -6.38 25.29
C VAL A 863 -2.83 -4.91 25.16
N LEU A 864 -2.17 -4.18 24.26
CA LEU A 864 -2.50 -2.79 23.98
C LEU A 864 -3.90 -2.68 23.33
N PHE A 865 -4.25 -3.59 22.43
CA PHE A 865 -5.59 -3.68 21.87
C PHE A 865 -6.64 -4.01 22.93
N MET A 866 -6.38 -5.01 23.78
CA MET A 866 -7.26 -5.42 24.88
C MET A 866 -7.45 -4.30 25.91
N GLY A 867 -6.39 -3.57 26.21
CA GLY A 867 -6.38 -2.39 27.08
C GLY A 867 -7.30 -1.26 26.61
N LEU A 868 -7.54 -1.15 25.30
CA LEU A 868 -8.49 -0.20 24.70
C LEU A 868 -9.87 -0.81 24.48
N ALA A 869 -9.94 -2.04 23.99
CA ALA A 869 -11.18 -2.69 23.58
C ALA A 869 -12.04 -3.08 24.78
N VAL A 870 -11.45 -3.71 25.82
CA VAL A 870 -12.21 -4.20 26.97
C VAL A 870 -12.95 -3.08 27.72
N PRO A 871 -12.34 -1.91 28.01
CA PRO A 871 -13.06 -0.81 28.64
C PRO A 871 -14.17 -0.22 27.78
N VAL A 872 -13.96 -0.14 26.46
CA VAL A 872 -14.98 0.35 25.52
C VAL A 872 -16.17 -0.61 25.46
N VAL A 873 -15.93 -1.91 25.38
CA VAL A 873 -16.98 -2.94 25.37
C VAL A 873 -17.71 -2.98 26.71
N GLY A 874 -16.98 -2.98 27.83
CA GLY A 874 -17.56 -3.01 29.17
C GLY A 874 -18.36 -1.75 29.52
N SER A 875 -17.98 -0.59 28.98
CA SER A 875 -18.72 0.67 29.19
C SER A 875 -19.88 0.88 28.22
N TYR A 876 -19.98 0.11 27.13
CA TYR A 876 -20.98 0.32 26.09
C TYR A 876 -22.43 0.18 26.60
N ILE A 877 -22.74 -0.89 27.34
CA ILE A 877 -24.07 -1.13 27.91
C ILE A 877 -24.46 0.00 28.90
N PRO A 878 -23.63 0.35 29.89
CA PRO A 878 -23.85 1.52 30.73
C PRO A 878 -24.08 2.81 29.92
N CYS A 879 -23.26 3.09 28.89
CA CYS A 879 -23.38 4.29 28.08
C CYS A 879 -24.73 4.38 27.34
N ILE A 880 -25.24 3.28 26.78
CA ILE A 880 -26.58 3.25 26.16
C ILE A 880 -27.66 3.58 27.19
N LYS A 881 -27.53 3.07 28.42
CA LYS A 881 -28.45 3.38 29.50
C LYS A 881 -28.42 4.86 29.88
N ALA A 882 -27.23 5.48 29.92
CA ALA A 882 -27.10 6.93 30.08
C ALA A 882 -27.75 7.70 28.93
N HIS A 883 -27.59 7.24 27.68
CA HIS A 883 -28.27 7.83 26.53
C HIS A 883 -29.79 7.86 26.72
N GLY A 884 -30.38 6.74 27.17
CA GLY A 884 -31.81 6.66 27.46
C GLY A 884 -32.26 7.67 28.52
N LEU A 885 -31.45 7.91 29.54
CA LEU A 885 -31.75 8.91 30.58
C LEU A 885 -31.78 10.35 30.05
N THR A 886 -30.95 10.67 29.03
CA THR A 886 -30.91 12.01 28.42
C THR A 886 -32.14 12.33 27.57
N LEU A 887 -32.84 11.31 27.08
CA LEU A 887 -34.06 11.51 26.31
C LEU A 887 -35.25 11.96 27.18
N LEU A 888 -35.12 11.93 28.52
CA LEU A 888 -36.17 12.36 29.47
C LEU A 888 -37.53 11.71 29.18
N GLY A 889 -37.52 10.43 28.77
CA GLY A 889 -38.72 9.68 28.40
C GLY A 889 -39.26 9.95 26.99
N ARG A 890 -38.61 10.79 26.18
CA ARG A 890 -38.99 11.05 24.78
C ARG A 890 -38.56 9.89 23.87
N PRO A 891 -39.34 9.58 22.82
CA PRO A 891 -38.91 8.62 21.81
C PRO A 891 -37.68 9.15 21.05
N PRO A 892 -36.75 8.27 20.61
CA PRO A 892 -35.52 8.67 19.91
C PRO A 892 -35.79 9.33 18.54
N LYS A 893 -36.98 9.13 17.96
CA LYS A 893 -37.45 9.84 16.77
C LYS A 893 -38.76 10.55 17.08
N ARG A 894 -38.79 11.87 16.88
CA ARG A 894 -39.96 12.75 17.11
C ARG A 894 -40.91 12.67 15.92
N ASN A 895 -42.18 12.32 16.09
CA ASN A 895 -43.13 12.33 14.98
C ASN A 895 -43.43 13.78 14.53
N ILE A 896 -43.14 14.11 13.27
CA ILE A 896 -43.28 15.49 12.74
C ILE A 896 -44.73 15.82 12.43
N GLY A 897 -45.56 14.83 12.12
CA GLY A 897 -46.98 15.02 11.75
C GLY A 897 -47.80 15.78 12.80
N GLU A 898 -47.45 15.65 14.09
CA GLU A 898 -48.12 16.34 15.19
C GLU A 898 -47.85 17.86 15.22
N ASP A 899 -46.74 18.30 14.65
CA ASP A 899 -46.29 19.70 14.67
C ASP A 899 -46.72 20.51 13.43
N VAL A 900 -47.31 19.84 12.44
CA VAL A 900 -47.76 20.43 11.18
C VAL A 900 -49.16 21.02 11.33
N ARG A 901 -49.35 22.29 10.94
CA ARG A 901 -50.65 22.96 10.99
C ARG A 901 -51.29 22.99 9.60
N THR A 902 -52.51 22.50 9.45
CA THR A 902 -53.25 22.54 8.18
C THR A 902 -54.07 23.83 8.04
N ARG A 903 -53.91 24.53 6.91
CA ARG A 903 -54.72 25.68 6.49
C ARG A 903 -55.25 25.44 5.08
N GLY A 904 -56.46 24.88 4.99
CA GLY A 904 -57.08 24.53 3.71
C GLY A 904 -56.27 23.46 2.97
N GLU A 905 -55.88 23.73 1.73
CA GLU A 905 -55.10 22.80 0.89
C GLU A 905 -53.60 22.76 1.21
N LEU A 906 -53.11 23.72 2.02
CA LEU A 906 -51.70 23.84 2.37
C LEU A 906 -51.48 23.53 3.86
N ALA A 907 -50.37 22.87 4.15
CA ALA A 907 -49.85 22.60 5.47
C ALA A 907 -48.64 23.51 5.75
N GLU A 908 -48.56 24.04 6.96
CA GLU A 908 -47.50 24.92 7.45
C GLU A 908 -46.68 24.21 8.55
N TYR A 909 -45.36 24.22 8.40
CA TYR A 909 -44.40 23.74 9.39
C TYR A 909 -43.48 24.88 9.85
N HIS A 910 -43.46 25.14 11.15
CA HIS A 910 -42.62 26.18 11.74
C HIS A 910 -41.26 25.61 12.12
N LEU A 911 -40.19 26.18 11.56
CA LEU A 911 -38.84 25.73 11.88
C LEU A 911 -38.36 26.24 13.24
N PRO A 912 -37.55 25.46 13.97
CA PRO A 912 -37.07 25.79 15.31
C PRO A 912 -35.87 26.78 15.27
N ILE A 913 -35.92 27.80 14.41
CA ILE A 913 -34.98 28.93 14.40
C ILE A 913 -35.74 30.22 14.63
N ARG A 914 -35.11 31.14 15.36
CA ARG A 914 -35.49 32.55 15.40
C ARG A 914 -34.30 33.38 14.94
N ALA A 915 -34.53 34.31 14.03
CA ALA A 915 -33.54 35.32 13.65
C ALA A 915 -34.10 36.71 13.92
N THR A 916 -33.21 37.67 14.18
CA THR A 916 -33.63 39.08 14.19
C THR A 916 -33.92 39.51 12.76
N PRO A 917 -34.73 40.56 12.55
CA PRO A 917 -34.86 41.20 11.24
C PRO A 917 -33.50 41.40 10.61
N PHE A 918 -32.57 42.04 11.31
CA PHE A 918 -31.20 42.32 10.85
C PHE A 918 -30.48 41.10 10.27
N ASP A 919 -30.62 39.95 10.91
CA ASP A 919 -30.01 38.68 10.55
C ASP A 919 -30.76 37.90 9.45
N GLY A 920 -31.98 38.32 9.08
CA GLY A 920 -32.86 37.61 8.14
C GLY A 920 -32.23 37.31 6.78
N GLU A 921 -31.38 38.21 6.25
CA GLU A 921 -30.62 37.96 5.03
C GLU A 921 -29.51 36.90 5.22
N MET A 922 -28.82 36.93 6.36
CA MET A 922 -27.79 35.93 6.66
C MET A 922 -28.43 34.55 6.81
N LEU A 923 -29.62 34.48 7.42
CA LEU A 923 -30.41 33.27 7.50
C LEU A 923 -30.86 32.79 6.11
N TYR A 924 -31.37 33.70 5.27
CA TYR A 924 -31.69 33.40 3.87
C TYR A 924 -30.50 32.81 3.12
N ASN A 925 -29.33 33.46 3.17
CA ASN A 925 -28.14 32.97 2.48
C ASN A 925 -27.64 31.64 3.04
N TYR A 926 -27.70 31.44 4.37
CA TYR A 926 -27.32 30.18 5.01
C TYR A 926 -28.18 29.01 4.53
N LEU A 927 -29.51 29.19 4.54
CA LEU A 927 -30.46 28.17 4.10
C LEU A 927 -30.30 27.91 2.60
N LYS A 928 -30.12 28.96 1.80
CA LYS A 928 -29.85 28.82 0.36
C LYS A 928 -28.57 28.02 0.06
N ASP A 929 -27.45 28.39 0.69
CA ASP A 929 -26.13 27.84 0.36
C ASP A 929 -25.90 26.45 0.98
N ASN A 930 -26.45 26.14 2.15
CA ASN A 930 -26.22 24.86 2.82
C ASN A 930 -27.31 23.82 2.58
N PHE A 931 -28.55 24.25 2.35
CA PHE A 931 -29.68 23.33 2.19
C PHE A 931 -30.06 23.14 0.72
N LEU A 932 -30.27 24.23 -0.03
CA LEU A 932 -30.89 24.20 -1.36
C LEU A 932 -29.93 23.85 -2.52
N THR A 933 -28.61 23.95 -2.34
CA THR A 933 -27.63 23.64 -3.40
C THR A 933 -26.91 22.31 -3.22
N LYS A 934 -26.94 21.70 -2.03
CA LYS A 934 -26.17 20.49 -1.69
C LYS A 934 -26.99 19.21 -1.64
N THR A 935 -28.33 19.28 -1.60
CA THR A 935 -29.20 18.10 -1.54
C THR A 935 -29.81 17.80 -2.91
N PHE A 936 -29.76 16.52 -3.33
CA PHE A 936 -30.11 16.02 -4.67
C PHE A 936 -31.61 16.12 -5.06
N GLN A 937 -32.45 16.85 -4.32
CA GLN A 937 -33.92 16.79 -4.45
C GLN A 937 -34.60 18.10 -4.90
N VAL A 938 -33.86 19.20 -5.08
CA VAL A 938 -34.45 20.51 -5.46
C VAL A 938 -34.17 20.81 -6.95
N LYS A 939 -35.21 20.85 -7.81
CA LYS A 939 -35.05 21.04 -9.27
C LYS A 939 -35.16 22.49 -9.75
N LYS A 940 -35.98 23.32 -9.12
CA LYS A 940 -36.12 24.76 -9.43
C LYS A 940 -36.07 25.56 -8.13
N LEU A 941 -35.29 26.64 -8.12
CA LEU A 941 -35.16 27.52 -6.97
C LEU A 941 -35.35 28.98 -7.39
N SER A 942 -36.39 29.62 -6.86
CA SER A 942 -36.60 31.06 -6.97
C SER A 942 -36.87 31.63 -5.59
N GLY A 943 -36.11 32.64 -5.17
CA GLY A 943 -36.33 33.29 -3.89
C GLY A 943 -35.76 34.69 -3.84
N ASN A 944 -36.41 35.54 -3.06
CA ASN A 944 -36.05 36.94 -2.85
C ASN A 944 -35.97 37.21 -1.35
N ALA A 945 -34.98 38.00 -0.96
CA ALA A 945 -34.88 38.58 0.37
C ALA A 945 -35.31 40.06 0.29
N TYR A 946 -36.14 40.47 1.23
CA TYR A 946 -36.68 41.83 1.33
C TYR A 946 -35.84 42.66 2.30
N GLN A 947 -35.94 43.99 2.21
CA GLN A 947 -35.14 44.90 3.04
C GLN A 947 -35.57 44.92 4.52
N ASP A 948 -36.82 44.58 4.81
CA ASP A 948 -37.31 44.34 6.17
C ASP A 948 -36.69 43.09 6.84
N GLY A 949 -36.04 42.23 6.06
CA GLY A 949 -35.40 40.98 6.51
C GLY A 949 -36.22 39.74 6.25
N THR A 950 -37.49 39.88 5.88
CA THR A 950 -38.31 38.76 5.45
C THR A 950 -37.77 38.17 4.15
N PHE A 951 -38.11 36.92 3.88
CA PHE A 951 -37.70 36.25 2.66
C PHE A 951 -38.72 35.21 2.22
N ASP A 952 -38.74 34.90 0.93
CA ASP A 952 -39.55 33.80 0.37
C ASP A 952 -38.68 32.97 -0.57
N PHE A 953 -38.74 31.65 -0.41
CA PHE A 953 -38.17 30.65 -1.28
C PHE A 953 -39.28 29.78 -1.84
N LYS A 954 -39.39 29.67 -3.17
CA LYS A 954 -40.22 28.67 -3.83
C LYS A 954 -39.33 27.63 -4.49
N PHE A 955 -39.62 26.36 -4.24
CA PHE A 955 -38.86 25.25 -4.79
C PHE A 955 -39.72 24.02 -5.05
N THR A 956 -39.27 23.14 -5.94
CA THR A 956 -39.97 21.90 -6.29
C THR A 956 -39.26 20.69 -5.69
N LEU A 957 -40.03 19.84 -4.99
CA LEU A 957 -39.59 18.56 -4.44
C LEU A 957 -40.31 17.42 -5.15
N GLN A 958 -39.63 16.29 -5.30
CA GLN A 958 -40.23 15.07 -5.83
C GLN A 958 -40.63 14.15 -4.66
N PHE A 959 -41.94 14.02 -4.41
CA PHE A 959 -42.50 13.11 -3.41
C PHE A 959 -43.22 11.97 -4.13
N ARG A 960 -42.89 10.70 -3.87
CA ARG A 960 -43.53 9.55 -4.55
C ARG A 960 -43.63 9.71 -6.09
N ASN A 961 -42.58 10.23 -6.73
CA ASN A 961 -42.52 10.58 -8.17
C ASN A 961 -43.42 11.73 -8.66
N VAL A 962 -44.12 12.44 -7.78
CA VAL A 962 -44.88 13.65 -8.11
C VAL A 962 -44.06 14.90 -7.75
N LEU A 963 -43.87 15.80 -8.70
CA LEU A 963 -43.23 17.09 -8.47
C LEU A 963 -44.22 18.04 -7.79
N THR A 964 -43.86 18.52 -6.61
CA THR A 964 -44.68 19.37 -5.76
C THR A 964 -43.97 20.68 -5.46
N GLU A 965 -44.69 21.79 -5.58
CA GLU A 965 -44.18 23.10 -5.18
C GLU A 965 -44.31 23.29 -3.66
N CYS A 966 -43.18 23.60 -3.03
CA CYS A 966 -43.09 23.97 -1.62
C CYS A 966 -42.55 25.39 -1.52
N SER A 967 -42.95 26.12 -0.47
CA SER A 967 -42.37 27.44 -0.21
C SER A 967 -41.93 27.64 1.23
N LEU A 968 -40.75 28.23 1.43
CA LEU A 968 -40.18 28.54 2.73
C LEU A 968 -40.14 30.06 2.91
N LYS A 969 -40.95 30.57 3.84
CA LYS A 969 -41.15 31.99 4.07
C LYS A 969 -40.64 32.42 5.44
N GLY A 970 -39.79 33.44 5.49
CA GLY A 970 -39.39 34.13 6.71
C GLY A 970 -40.45 35.15 7.12
N ILE A 971 -41.41 34.75 7.95
CA ILE A 971 -42.50 35.62 8.44
C ILE A 971 -42.01 36.40 9.65
N ARG A 972 -42.17 37.73 9.61
CA ARG A 972 -41.86 38.60 10.75
C ARG A 972 -43.03 38.66 11.73
N ARG A 973 -42.74 38.50 13.03
CA ARG A 973 -43.64 38.81 14.15
C ARG A 973 -42.87 39.61 15.18
N GLY A 974 -43.19 40.89 15.32
CA GLY A 974 -42.42 41.85 16.14
C GLY A 974 -40.96 41.94 15.69
N ASP A 975 -40.03 41.77 16.62
CA ASP A 975 -38.57 41.81 16.39
C ASP A 975 -37.96 40.44 16.03
N THR A 976 -38.77 39.49 15.59
CA THR A 976 -38.31 38.13 15.25
C THR A 976 -38.85 37.64 13.92
N ILE A 977 -37.99 36.97 13.15
CA ILE A 977 -38.32 36.28 11.91
C ILE A 977 -38.41 34.77 12.19
N TYR A 978 -39.54 34.19 11.78
CA TYR A 978 -39.84 32.77 11.84
C TYR A 978 -39.85 32.18 10.43
N PRO A 979 -38.95 31.25 10.09
CA PRO A 979 -39.03 30.52 8.85
C PRO A 979 -40.15 29.47 8.90
N VAL A 980 -41.09 29.54 7.96
CA VAL A 980 -42.25 28.68 7.85
C VAL A 980 -42.23 27.98 6.50
N LEU A 981 -42.15 26.65 6.53
CA LEU A 981 -42.26 25.81 5.35
C LEU A 981 -43.73 25.55 5.05
N THR A 982 -44.11 25.66 3.79
CA THR A 982 -45.48 25.43 3.30
C THR A 982 -45.45 24.40 2.18
N PHE A 983 -46.34 23.41 2.25
CA PHE A 983 -46.45 22.30 1.30
C PHE A 983 -47.92 21.82 1.23
N PRO A 984 -48.34 21.07 0.20
CA PRO A 984 -49.73 20.59 0.13
C PRO A 984 -50.07 19.57 1.23
N ALA A 985 -51.25 19.71 1.83
CA ALA A 985 -51.68 18.89 2.98
C ALA A 985 -51.78 17.39 2.68
N LYS A 986 -51.94 17.00 1.40
CA LYS A 986 -52.01 15.60 0.95
C LYS A 986 -50.74 14.77 1.24
N PHE A 987 -49.63 15.42 1.55
CA PHE A 987 -48.33 14.77 1.74
C PHE A 987 -47.85 14.72 3.20
N ILE A 988 -48.71 15.05 4.18
CA ILE A 988 -48.33 15.06 5.62
C ILE A 988 -47.71 13.72 6.04
N ASP A 989 -48.30 12.59 5.64
CA ASP A 989 -47.82 11.25 6.00
C ASP A 989 -46.70 10.71 5.08
N ALA A 990 -46.18 11.52 4.15
CA ALA A 990 -45.16 11.07 3.23
C ALA A 990 -43.81 10.90 3.96
N MET A 991 -43.25 9.68 3.95
CA MET A 991 -41.95 9.39 4.58
C MET A 991 -40.81 10.25 4.00
N ASP A 992 -40.85 10.55 2.70
CA ASP A 992 -39.91 11.45 2.03
C ASP A 992 -40.00 12.88 2.57
N LEU A 993 -41.22 13.37 2.89
CA LEU A 993 -41.43 14.68 3.49
C LEU A 993 -40.88 14.71 4.92
N HIS A 994 -41.15 13.69 5.73
CA HIS A 994 -40.60 13.61 7.08
C HIS A 994 -39.07 13.63 7.07
N LYS A 995 -38.44 12.83 6.19
CA LYS A 995 -36.99 12.83 6.00
C LYS A 995 -36.47 14.21 5.60
N PHE A 996 -37.15 14.85 4.65
CA PHE A 996 -36.82 16.20 4.20
C PHE A 996 -36.88 17.22 5.33
N ILE A 997 -37.96 17.22 6.13
CA ILE A 997 -38.13 18.15 7.25
C ILE A 997 -37.04 17.92 8.31
N TYR A 998 -36.70 16.67 8.65
CA TYR A 998 -35.60 16.39 9.58
C TYR A 998 -34.25 16.92 9.11
N ASP A 999 -33.92 16.71 7.84
CA ASP A 999 -32.67 17.20 7.27
C ASP A 999 -32.66 18.74 7.28
N LEU A 1000 -33.82 19.35 7.00
CA LEU A 1000 -34.00 20.80 7.04
C LEU A 1000 -33.84 21.35 8.47
N GLU A 1001 -34.41 20.71 9.49
CA GLU A 1001 -34.22 21.07 10.89
C GLU A 1001 -32.76 20.94 11.33
N LYS A 1002 -32.11 19.84 10.96
CA LYS A 1002 -30.70 19.58 11.33
C LYS A 1002 -29.77 20.64 10.75
N VAL A 1003 -29.97 21.02 9.48
CA VAL A 1003 -29.22 22.11 8.86
C VAL A 1003 -29.58 23.43 9.54
N SER A 1004 -30.86 23.67 9.81
CA SER A 1004 -31.33 24.87 10.49
C SER A 1004 -30.63 25.08 11.84
N LEU A 1005 -30.51 24.05 12.67
CA LEU A 1005 -29.82 24.11 13.96
C LEU A 1005 -28.34 24.50 13.87
N GLY A 1006 -27.71 24.36 12.70
CA GLY A 1006 -26.32 24.77 12.46
C GLY A 1006 -26.13 26.27 12.18
N TYR A 1007 -27.23 27.02 12.00
CA TYR A 1007 -27.18 28.45 11.69
C TYR A 1007 -26.44 29.30 12.76
N PRO A 1008 -26.69 29.15 14.08
CA PRO A 1008 -26.01 29.95 15.10
C PRO A 1008 -24.48 29.81 15.05
N SER A 1009 -23.96 28.58 14.95
CA SER A 1009 -22.52 28.32 14.86
C SER A 1009 -21.91 28.88 13.56
N TRP A 1010 -22.64 28.78 12.45
CA TRP A 1010 -22.21 29.40 11.18
C TRP A 1010 -22.19 30.93 11.27
N ARG A 1011 -23.19 31.52 11.94
CA ARG A 1011 -23.30 32.96 12.17
C ARG A 1011 -22.14 33.47 13.01
N GLU A 1012 -21.81 32.81 14.12
CA GLU A 1012 -20.67 33.15 14.98
C GLU A 1012 -19.33 33.09 14.23
N LYS A 1013 -19.13 32.08 13.37
CA LYS A 1013 -17.90 31.95 12.58
C LYS A 1013 -17.73 33.09 11.56
N ASN A 1014 -18.83 33.62 11.04
CA ASN A 1014 -18.83 34.60 9.95
C ASN A 1014 -19.04 36.04 10.41
N MET A 1015 -19.50 36.26 11.65
CA MET A 1015 -19.60 37.59 12.24
C MET A 1015 -18.37 37.91 13.08
N ARG A 1016 -17.71 39.02 12.78
CA ARG A 1016 -16.70 39.62 13.67
C ARG A 1016 -17.40 40.64 14.56
N LEU A 1017 -17.50 40.34 15.85
CA LEU A 1017 -18.07 41.27 16.83
C LEU A 1017 -16.97 42.22 17.31
N GLU A 1018 -17.16 43.52 17.10
CA GLU A 1018 -16.32 44.55 17.70
C GLU A 1018 -17.08 45.17 18.88
N ILE A 1019 -16.70 44.76 20.10
CA ILE A 1019 -17.37 45.22 21.32
C ILE A 1019 -16.86 46.62 21.64
N THR A 1020 -17.56 47.64 21.15
CA THR A 1020 -17.32 49.03 21.53
C THR A 1020 -18.04 49.33 22.84
N ARG A 1021 -17.27 49.51 23.93
CA ARG A 1021 -17.82 49.95 25.23
C ARG A 1021 -18.12 51.45 25.16
N VAL A 1022 -19.27 51.82 24.57
CA VAL A 1022 -19.80 53.18 24.63
C VAL A 1022 -21.08 53.14 25.46
N LYS A 1023 -21.17 53.95 26.52
CA LYS A 1023 -22.39 54.08 27.33
C LYS A 1023 -23.49 54.63 26.41
N PRO A 1024 -24.57 53.88 26.12
CA PRO A 1024 -25.60 54.34 25.19
C PRO A 1024 -26.33 55.54 25.81
N VAL A 1025 -26.37 56.66 25.09
CA VAL A 1025 -27.20 57.81 25.46
C VAL A 1025 -28.60 57.51 24.94
N THR A 1026 -29.49 57.00 25.80
CA THR A 1026 -30.90 56.81 25.46
C THR A 1026 -31.62 58.16 25.50
N ARG A 1027 -31.62 58.90 24.40
CA ARG A 1027 -32.61 59.97 24.17
C ARG A 1027 -33.87 59.31 23.62
N VAL A 1028 -35.02 59.48 24.27
CA VAL A 1028 -36.32 59.12 23.70
C VAL A 1028 -36.56 60.07 22.52
N ARG A 1029 -36.49 59.55 21.29
CA ARG A 1029 -36.70 60.35 20.07
C ARG A 1029 -38.20 60.58 19.89
N THR A 1030 -38.60 61.79 19.53
CA THR A 1030 -39.99 62.08 19.17
C THR A 1030 -40.27 61.66 17.72
N VAL A 1031 -41.55 61.45 17.37
CA VAL A 1031 -41.95 61.07 16.00
C VAL A 1031 -41.41 62.06 14.96
N ASP A 1032 -41.45 63.35 15.27
CA ASP A 1032 -41.00 64.40 14.35
C ASP A 1032 -39.47 64.41 14.16
N ASP A 1033 -38.70 63.98 15.17
CA ASP A 1033 -37.24 63.79 15.04
C ASP A 1033 -36.92 62.63 14.09
N VAL A 1034 -37.63 61.50 14.24
CA VAL A 1034 -37.44 60.32 13.38
C VAL A 1034 -37.90 60.61 11.95
N LEU A 1035 -39.02 61.31 11.76
CA LEU A 1035 -39.51 61.71 10.44
C LEU A 1035 -38.59 62.71 9.73
N ARG A 1036 -37.87 63.55 10.48
CA ARG A 1036 -36.82 64.43 9.92
C ARG A 1036 -35.70 63.61 9.31
N ASP A 1037 -35.20 62.60 10.04
CA ASP A 1037 -34.17 61.67 9.56
C ASP A 1037 -34.67 60.91 8.31
N VAL A 1038 -35.94 60.47 8.30
CA VAL A 1038 -36.56 59.81 7.15
C VAL A 1038 -36.59 60.70 5.91
N ARG A 1039 -36.94 61.99 6.04
CA ARG A 1039 -36.96 62.93 4.91
C ARG A 1039 -35.57 63.15 4.33
N VAL A 1040 -34.54 63.27 5.18
CA VAL A 1040 -33.14 63.39 4.73
C VAL A 1040 -32.71 62.15 3.95
N VAL A 1041 -32.99 60.96 4.48
CA VAL A 1041 -32.62 59.70 3.84
C VAL A 1041 -33.40 59.49 2.54
N ARG A 1042 -34.69 59.86 2.49
CA ARG A 1042 -35.51 59.82 1.26
C ARG A 1042 -34.89 60.66 0.14
N GLU A 1043 -34.47 61.88 0.45
CA GLU A 1043 -33.88 62.77 -0.56
C GLU A 1043 -32.52 62.24 -1.04
N GLN A 1044 -31.69 61.73 -0.14
CA GLN A 1044 -30.44 61.06 -0.50
C GLN A 1044 -30.67 59.83 -1.39
N LEU A 1045 -31.71 59.04 -1.12
CA LEU A 1045 -32.08 57.88 -1.94
C LEU A 1045 -32.53 58.31 -3.34
N ARG A 1046 -33.35 59.37 -3.43
CA ARG A 1046 -33.81 59.94 -4.70
C ARG A 1046 -32.65 60.39 -5.59
N VAL A 1047 -31.60 60.96 -5.00
CA VAL A 1047 -30.36 61.36 -5.69
C VAL A 1047 -29.56 60.14 -6.16
N VAL A 1048 -29.55 59.03 -5.42
CA VAL A 1048 -28.87 57.80 -5.86
C VAL A 1048 -29.66 57.11 -6.97
N ASP A 1049 -30.98 57.06 -6.88
CA ASP A 1049 -31.85 56.48 -7.91
C ASP A 1049 -31.78 57.26 -9.22
N SER A 1050 -31.71 58.60 -9.18
CA SER A 1050 -31.51 59.41 -10.39
C SER A 1050 -30.18 59.08 -11.06
N LYS A 1051 -29.11 58.88 -10.27
CA LYS A 1051 -27.79 58.45 -10.76
C LYS A 1051 -27.81 57.06 -11.37
N LEU A 1052 -28.52 56.11 -10.77
CA LEU A 1052 -28.71 54.77 -11.33
C LEU A 1052 -29.50 54.81 -12.65
N LYS A 1053 -30.59 55.58 -12.73
CA LYS A 1053 -31.35 55.79 -13.98
C LYS A 1053 -30.51 56.46 -15.08
N THR A 1054 -29.62 57.38 -14.73
CA THR A 1054 -28.68 57.95 -15.71
C THR A 1054 -27.65 56.92 -16.18
N LEU A 1055 -27.17 56.03 -15.30
CA LEU A 1055 -26.26 54.95 -15.69
C LEU A 1055 -26.93 53.93 -16.63
N GLU A 1056 -28.21 53.60 -16.41
CA GLU A 1056 -28.97 52.75 -17.33
C GLU A 1056 -29.08 53.37 -18.73
N LYS A 1057 -29.27 54.69 -18.82
CA LYS A 1057 -29.30 55.42 -20.10
C LYS A 1057 -27.91 55.46 -20.78
N LEU A 1058 -26.83 55.50 -20.00
CA LEU A 1058 -25.45 55.52 -20.50
C LEU A 1058 -24.92 54.13 -20.92
N LYS A 1059 -25.68 53.06 -20.64
CA LYS A 1059 -25.31 51.66 -20.94
C LYS A 1059 -25.08 51.38 -22.43
N ALA A 1060 -25.63 52.21 -23.32
CA ALA A 1060 -25.47 52.10 -24.77
C ALA A 1060 -24.16 52.73 -25.31
N THR A 1061 -23.51 53.63 -24.57
CA THR A 1061 -22.42 54.49 -25.09
C THR A 1061 -21.09 54.35 -24.35
N THR A 1062 -21.03 53.64 -23.22
CA THR A 1062 -19.81 53.52 -22.39
C THR A 1062 -19.34 52.06 -22.21
N PRO A 1063 -18.03 51.83 -21.95
CA PRO A 1063 -17.48 50.50 -21.70
C PRO A 1063 -18.13 49.80 -20.50
N SER A 1064 -18.44 48.51 -20.63
CA SER A 1064 -19.19 47.73 -19.64
C SER A 1064 -18.50 47.64 -18.28
N GLU A 1065 -17.18 47.63 -18.23
CA GLU A 1065 -16.42 47.46 -16.99
C GLU A 1065 -16.53 48.68 -16.06
N LEU A 1066 -16.36 49.90 -16.59
CA LEU A 1066 -16.55 51.15 -15.84
C LEU A 1066 -18.01 51.32 -15.40
N LEU A 1067 -18.97 51.01 -16.28
CA LEU A 1067 -20.40 51.02 -15.92
C LEU A 1067 -20.66 50.09 -14.72
N THR A 1068 -20.08 48.90 -14.71
CA THR A 1068 -20.26 47.97 -13.58
C THR A 1068 -19.61 48.47 -12.29
N GLU A 1069 -18.51 49.21 -12.36
CA GLU A 1069 -17.86 49.81 -11.19
C GLU A 1069 -18.72 50.90 -10.56
N TYR A 1070 -19.23 51.83 -11.38
CA TYR A 1070 -20.13 52.88 -10.91
C TYR A 1070 -21.48 52.34 -10.44
N GLU A 1071 -22.05 51.37 -11.17
CA GLU A 1071 -23.26 50.67 -10.76
C GLU A 1071 -23.07 50.01 -9.38
N LYS A 1072 -21.96 49.29 -9.16
CA LYS A 1072 -21.62 48.74 -7.84
C LYS A 1072 -21.48 49.82 -6.77
N LYS A 1073 -20.83 50.95 -7.07
CA LYS A 1073 -20.64 52.06 -6.12
C LYS A 1073 -21.96 52.66 -5.67
N TYR A 1074 -22.87 52.96 -6.61
CA TYR A 1074 -24.16 53.56 -6.29
C TYR A 1074 -25.13 52.55 -5.68
N LEU A 1075 -25.11 51.27 -6.10
CA LEU A 1075 -25.85 50.20 -5.43
C LEU A 1075 -25.38 50.02 -3.97
N ALA A 1076 -24.07 50.07 -3.72
CA ALA A 1076 -23.53 50.03 -2.35
C ALA A 1076 -23.94 51.26 -1.52
N GLN A 1077 -24.04 52.44 -2.16
CA GLN A 1077 -24.53 53.66 -1.51
C GLN A 1077 -26.03 53.57 -1.18
N ALA A 1078 -26.85 53.11 -2.13
CA ALA A 1078 -28.27 52.84 -1.92
C ALA A 1078 -28.48 51.83 -0.78
N GLU A 1079 -27.66 50.77 -0.74
CA GLU A 1079 -27.72 49.75 0.31
C GLU A 1079 -27.41 50.33 1.70
N ARG A 1080 -26.42 51.23 1.80
CA ARG A 1080 -26.13 51.93 3.07
C ARG A 1080 -27.31 52.78 3.54
N LEU A 1081 -27.95 53.52 2.63
CA LEU A 1081 -29.12 54.34 2.94
C LEU A 1081 -30.31 53.46 3.34
N ASN A 1082 -30.56 52.37 2.64
CA ASN A 1082 -31.61 51.39 2.96
C ASN A 1082 -31.40 50.73 4.34
N ARG A 1083 -30.16 50.51 4.79
CA ARG A 1083 -29.87 50.07 6.17
C ARG A 1083 -30.29 51.12 7.20
N THR A 1084 -30.09 52.41 6.91
CA THR A 1084 -30.57 53.50 7.76
C THR A 1084 -32.09 53.56 7.78
N ILE A 1085 -32.76 53.42 6.62
CA ILE A 1085 -34.23 53.32 6.51
C ILE A 1085 -34.76 52.17 7.37
N ARG A 1086 -34.06 51.03 7.39
CA ARG A 1086 -34.44 49.87 8.20
C ARG A 1086 -34.43 50.15 9.70
N ARG A 1087 -33.40 50.84 10.18
CA ARG A 1087 -33.34 51.29 11.57
C ARG A 1087 -34.48 52.26 11.88
N LEU A 1088 -34.71 53.25 11.01
CA LEU A 1088 -35.77 54.25 11.18
C LEU A 1088 -37.17 53.62 11.11
N GLY A 1089 -37.36 52.60 10.27
CA GLY A 1089 -38.62 51.86 10.16
C GLY A 1089 -39.00 51.13 11.44
N LEU A 1090 -38.03 50.56 12.15
CA LEU A 1090 -38.25 49.97 13.48
C LEU A 1090 -38.66 51.03 14.51
N GLU A 1091 -38.04 52.21 14.46
CA GLU A 1091 -38.37 53.33 15.35
C GLU A 1091 -39.78 53.91 15.06
N LEU A 1092 -40.27 53.82 13.81
CA LEU A 1092 -41.56 54.38 13.37
C LEU A 1092 -42.76 53.43 13.51
N GLU A 1093 -42.53 52.11 13.64
CA GLU A 1093 -43.57 51.08 13.69
C GLU A 1093 -44.63 51.30 14.79
N PRO A 1094 -44.29 51.60 16.07
CA PRO A 1094 -45.31 51.84 17.10
C PRO A 1094 -46.14 53.11 16.83
N PHE A 1095 -45.52 54.14 16.25
CA PHE A 1095 -46.19 55.39 15.93
C PHE A 1095 -47.14 55.28 14.73
N TYR A 1096 -46.90 54.32 13.83
CA TYR A 1096 -47.77 54.10 12.67
C TYR A 1096 -49.18 53.68 13.09
N GLU A 1097 -49.32 52.72 14.00
CA GLU A 1097 -50.64 52.27 14.47
C GLU A 1097 -51.38 53.38 15.23
N GLU A 1098 -50.65 54.16 16.03
CA GLU A 1098 -51.20 55.26 16.82
C GLU A 1098 -51.70 56.40 15.92
N LEU A 1099 -50.87 56.86 14.97
CA LEU A 1099 -51.24 57.90 14.00
C LEU A 1099 -52.36 57.43 13.05
N ASN A 1100 -52.41 56.15 12.69
CA ASN A 1100 -53.48 55.62 11.83
C ASN A 1100 -54.82 55.59 12.57
N LYS A 1101 -54.82 55.20 13.85
CA LYS A 1101 -56.02 55.30 14.72
C LYS A 1101 -56.44 56.76 14.91
N GLU A 1102 -55.49 57.67 15.12
CA GLU A 1102 -55.76 59.11 15.24
C GLU A 1102 -56.36 59.67 13.95
N SER A 1103 -55.81 59.32 12.78
CA SER A 1103 -56.35 59.72 11.48
C SER A 1103 -57.78 59.24 11.26
N GLN A 1104 -58.09 57.99 11.64
CA GLN A 1104 -59.45 57.43 11.54
C GLN A 1104 -60.44 58.17 12.45
N LYS A 1105 -60.02 58.51 13.68
CA LYS A 1105 -60.85 59.28 14.62
C LYS A 1105 -61.12 60.70 14.10
N LEU A 1106 -60.10 61.40 13.62
CA LEU A 1106 -60.23 62.75 13.08
C LEU A 1106 -61.12 62.76 11.81
N SER A 1107 -61.01 61.75 10.94
CA SER A 1107 -61.88 61.68 9.75
C SER A 1107 -63.34 61.46 10.14
N THR A 1108 -63.61 60.55 11.10
CA THR A 1108 -64.98 60.33 11.57
C THR A 1108 -65.58 61.56 12.22
N GLU A 1109 -64.78 62.37 12.91
CA GLU A 1109 -65.28 63.58 13.59
C GLU A 1109 -65.54 64.73 12.60
N ILE A 1110 -64.69 64.90 11.59
CA ILE A 1110 -64.94 65.83 10.48
C ILE A 1110 -66.20 65.42 9.71
N ASP A 1111 -66.38 64.12 9.44
CA ASP A 1111 -67.57 63.63 8.74
C ASP A 1111 -68.84 63.87 9.57
N ARG A 1112 -68.79 63.70 10.90
CA ARG A 1112 -69.89 64.07 11.80
C ARG A 1112 -70.24 65.55 11.72
N LEU A 1113 -69.26 66.44 11.81
CA LEU A 1113 -69.48 67.89 11.72
C LEU A 1113 -69.97 68.32 10.32
N ASN A 1114 -69.49 67.67 9.26
CA ASN A 1114 -69.98 67.87 7.89
C ASN A 1114 -71.45 67.49 7.76
N ILE A 1115 -71.87 66.40 8.40
CA ILE A 1115 -73.27 65.96 8.42
C ILE A 1115 -74.11 66.96 9.22
N ALA A 1116 -73.67 67.36 10.42
CA ALA A 1116 -74.39 68.34 11.26
C ALA A 1116 -74.60 69.69 10.57
N TYR A 1117 -73.59 70.21 9.85
CA TYR A 1117 -73.74 71.42 9.04
C TYR A 1117 -74.72 71.25 7.86
N LYS A 1118 -74.67 70.12 7.15
CA LYS A 1118 -75.63 69.81 6.07
C LYS A 1118 -77.07 69.68 6.57
N LEU A 1119 -77.24 69.30 7.84
CA LEU A 1119 -78.53 69.21 8.51
C LEU A 1119 -79.00 70.56 9.09
N GLY A 1120 -78.16 71.61 9.03
CA GLY A 1120 -78.48 72.95 9.54
C GLY A 1120 -78.36 73.10 11.06
N GLU A 1121 -77.77 72.14 11.76
CA GLU A 1121 -77.63 72.14 13.23
C GLU A 1121 -76.54 73.11 13.74
N ILE A 1122 -75.65 73.56 12.85
CA ILE A 1122 -74.51 74.42 13.18
C ILE A 1122 -74.45 75.56 12.15
N SER A 1123 -74.20 76.79 12.61
CA SER A 1123 -74.05 77.96 11.73
C SER A 1123 -72.79 77.87 10.84
N GLU A 1124 -72.74 78.57 9.70
CA GLU A 1124 -71.58 78.49 8.79
C GLU A 1124 -70.29 79.00 9.44
N GLU A 1125 -70.38 80.00 10.32
CA GLU A 1125 -69.25 80.54 11.08
C GLU A 1125 -68.73 79.54 12.13
N GLU A 1126 -69.62 78.88 12.87
CA GLU A 1126 -69.25 77.83 13.83
C GLU A 1126 -68.73 76.56 13.15
N TYR A 1127 -69.28 76.18 12.00
CA TYR A 1127 -68.80 75.05 11.22
C TYR A 1127 -67.37 75.32 10.70
N ARG A 1128 -67.11 76.50 10.15
CA ARG A 1128 -65.74 76.87 9.69
C ARG A 1128 -64.76 76.89 10.85
N SER A 1129 -65.11 77.51 11.98
CA SER A 1129 -64.21 77.62 13.14
C SER A 1129 -63.88 76.25 13.77
N SER A 1130 -64.82 75.30 13.73
CA SER A 1130 -64.65 73.95 14.28
C SER A 1130 -63.94 72.97 13.33
N VAL A 1131 -64.24 73.05 12.03
CA VAL A 1131 -63.75 72.08 11.04
C VAL A 1131 -62.40 72.47 10.46
N GLU A 1132 -62.07 73.75 10.31
CA GLU A 1132 -60.75 74.18 9.84
C GLU A 1132 -59.57 73.65 10.70
N PRO A 1133 -59.58 73.75 12.04
CA PRO A 1133 -58.48 73.22 12.86
C PRO A 1133 -58.39 71.69 12.76
N LEU A 1134 -59.52 70.98 12.68
CA LEU A 1134 -59.54 69.52 12.52
C LEU A 1134 -59.04 69.08 11.14
N LYS A 1135 -59.45 69.75 10.06
CA LYS A 1135 -58.93 69.51 8.69
C LYS A 1135 -57.43 69.77 8.61
N ASN A 1136 -56.96 70.85 9.23
CA ASN A 1136 -55.53 71.15 9.31
C ASN A 1136 -54.78 70.06 10.05
N ARG A 1137 -55.28 69.60 11.21
CA ARG A 1137 -54.66 68.52 11.98
C ARG A 1137 -54.69 67.17 11.27
N LEU A 1138 -55.81 66.83 10.62
CA LEU A 1138 -55.93 65.62 9.80
C LEU A 1138 -54.95 65.67 8.61
N SER A 1139 -54.79 66.82 7.96
CA SER A 1139 -53.81 66.99 6.87
C SER A 1139 -52.37 66.82 7.36
N GLU A 1140 -52.07 67.27 8.58
CA GLU A 1140 -50.76 67.10 9.23
C GLU A 1140 -50.48 65.62 9.52
N VAL A 1141 -51.45 64.92 10.14
CA VAL A 1141 -51.36 63.48 10.44
C VAL A 1141 -51.25 62.65 9.15
N GLN A 1142 -52.01 62.98 8.11
CA GLN A 1142 -51.93 62.31 6.81
C GLN A 1142 -50.56 62.52 6.13
N LYS A 1143 -49.96 63.71 6.24
CA LYS A 1143 -48.58 63.95 5.78
C LYS A 1143 -47.58 63.06 6.53
N LYS A 1144 -47.69 62.96 7.86
CA LYS A 1144 -46.84 62.07 8.68
C LYS A 1144 -47.05 60.59 8.30
N LEU A 1145 -48.29 60.14 8.11
CA LEU A 1145 -48.60 58.77 7.68
C LEU A 1145 -48.09 58.46 6.28
N ASN A 1146 -48.15 59.41 5.34
CA ASN A 1146 -47.57 59.25 4.01
C ASN A 1146 -46.03 59.13 4.08
N ASP A 1147 -45.40 59.88 4.99
CA ASP A 1147 -43.96 59.76 5.21
C ASP A 1147 -43.54 58.38 5.74
N ILE A 1148 -44.36 57.81 6.64
CA ILE A 1148 -44.17 56.45 7.16
C ILE A 1148 -44.48 55.39 6.10
N LYS A 1149 -45.55 55.57 5.31
CA LYS A 1149 -45.91 54.66 4.20
C LYS A 1149 -44.77 54.54 3.19
N PHE A 1150 -44.08 55.64 2.87
CA PHE A 1150 -42.87 55.58 2.05
C PHE A 1150 -41.83 54.62 2.64
N VAL A 1151 -41.50 54.74 3.93
CA VAL A 1151 -40.54 53.86 4.61
C VAL A 1151 -40.99 52.40 4.52
N LEU A 1152 -42.26 52.11 4.81
CA LEU A 1152 -42.82 50.75 4.73
C LEU A 1152 -42.78 50.18 3.30
N THR A 1153 -43.05 50.99 2.28
CA THR A 1153 -42.95 50.55 0.88
C THR A 1153 -41.52 50.26 0.45
N GLN A 1154 -40.55 51.09 0.87
CA GLN A 1154 -39.13 50.85 0.60
C GLN A 1154 -38.63 49.57 1.25
N LEU A 1155 -39.06 49.29 2.49
CA LEU A 1155 -38.69 48.08 3.22
C LEU A 1155 -39.22 46.79 2.58
N LYS A 1156 -40.33 46.86 1.83
CA LYS A 1156 -40.91 45.73 1.09
C LYS A 1156 -40.32 45.51 -0.31
N MET A 1157 -39.42 46.37 -0.77
CA MET A 1157 -38.78 46.16 -2.07
C MET A 1157 -37.78 44.97 -2.01
N PRO A 1158 -37.73 44.11 -3.04
CA PRO A 1158 -36.72 43.06 -3.12
C PRO A 1158 -35.34 43.71 -3.26
N ARG A 1159 -34.35 43.15 -2.58
CA ARG A 1159 -32.98 43.68 -2.68
C ARG A 1159 -32.38 43.35 -4.05
N ALA A 1160 -31.73 44.32 -4.68
CA ALA A 1160 -31.03 44.12 -5.94
C ALA A 1160 -29.90 43.07 -5.77
N LYS A 1161 -29.84 42.06 -6.65
CA LYS A 1161 -28.82 41.02 -6.62
C LYS A 1161 -27.47 41.60 -7.07
N LEU A 1162 -26.59 41.93 -6.12
CA LEU A 1162 -25.16 42.13 -6.41
C LEU A 1162 -24.57 40.76 -6.79
N THR A 1163 -24.26 40.54 -8.07
CA THR A 1163 -23.53 39.35 -8.51
C THR A 1163 -22.17 39.31 -7.82
N ARG A 1164 -22.00 38.41 -6.85
CA ARG A 1164 -20.72 38.17 -6.16
C ARG A 1164 -19.68 37.69 -7.16
N ILE A 1165 -18.72 38.53 -7.50
CA ILE A 1165 -17.43 38.06 -7.99
C ILE A 1165 -16.69 37.49 -6.78
N ARG A 1166 -16.34 36.19 -6.81
CA ARG A 1166 -15.31 35.62 -5.93
C ARG A 1166 -14.01 36.39 -6.21
N LEU A 1167 -13.63 37.29 -5.31
CA LEU A 1167 -12.25 37.73 -5.27
C LEU A 1167 -11.39 36.48 -5.04
N PRO A 1168 -10.40 36.16 -5.91
CA PRO A 1168 -9.46 35.09 -5.61
C PRO A 1168 -8.77 35.43 -4.30
N ALA A 1169 -8.63 34.41 -3.44
CA ALA A 1169 -8.02 34.51 -2.14
C ALA A 1169 -6.67 35.23 -2.25
N ARG A 1170 -6.64 36.51 -1.88
CA ARG A 1170 -5.39 37.24 -1.74
C ARG A 1170 -4.63 36.54 -0.62
N ARG A 1171 -3.54 35.88 -1.02
CA ARG A 1171 -2.47 35.42 -0.12
C ARG A 1171 -2.25 36.48 0.95
N ILE A 1172 -2.16 36.03 2.19
CA ILE A 1172 -1.77 36.82 3.35
C ILE A 1172 -0.32 37.27 3.11
N ALA A 1173 -0.16 38.35 2.35
CA ALA A 1173 1.02 39.18 2.42
C ALA A 1173 0.80 40.07 3.65
N ARG A 1174 1.71 39.95 4.64
CA ARG A 1174 1.85 40.89 5.75
C ARG A 1174 1.73 42.31 5.20
N ARG A 1175 0.58 42.95 5.38
CA ARG A 1175 0.48 44.39 5.16
C ARG A 1175 1.34 45.05 6.22
N LYS A 1176 2.40 45.72 5.78
CA LYS A 1176 3.06 46.79 6.52
C LYS A 1176 1.97 47.62 7.19
N ARG A 1177 2.19 47.91 8.48
CA ARG A 1177 1.38 48.83 9.27
C ARG A 1177 1.40 50.17 8.53
N VAL A 1178 0.37 50.43 7.72
CA VAL A 1178 0.06 51.78 7.27
C VAL A 1178 -0.41 52.47 8.54
N GLU A 1179 0.30 53.52 8.95
CA GLU A 1179 -0.13 54.38 10.04
C GLU A 1179 -1.53 54.89 9.71
N GLU A 1180 -2.53 54.36 10.41
CA GLU A 1180 -3.83 55.00 10.49
C GLU A 1180 -3.61 56.33 11.21
N THR A 1181 -3.87 57.43 10.52
CA THR A 1181 -3.99 58.75 11.10
C THR A 1181 -5.10 58.71 12.17
N PRO A 1182 -4.79 58.95 13.46
CA PRO A 1182 -5.82 58.93 14.49
C PRO A 1182 -6.75 60.13 14.29
N GLY A 1183 -8.05 59.84 14.10
CA GLY A 1183 -9.11 60.82 14.11
C GLY A 1183 -9.32 61.42 15.49
N LEU A 1184 -8.52 62.43 15.84
CA LEU A 1184 -8.76 63.37 16.93
C LEU A 1184 -8.58 64.79 16.37
N MET A 1185 -9.64 65.33 15.76
CA MET A 1185 -9.60 66.66 15.13
C MET A 1185 -9.66 67.83 16.13
N TYR A 1186 -9.76 67.61 17.44
CA TYR A 1186 -9.72 68.69 18.44
C TYR A 1186 -9.37 68.18 19.84
N CYS A 1187 -8.79 69.05 20.67
CA CYS A 1187 -8.56 68.76 22.09
C CYS A 1187 -9.92 68.65 22.81
N PRO A 1188 -10.24 67.52 23.48
CA PRO A 1188 -11.54 67.33 24.14
C PRO A 1188 -11.78 68.26 25.34
N TYR A 1189 -10.76 68.96 25.83
CA TYR A 1189 -10.86 69.88 26.96
C TYR A 1189 -11.05 71.35 26.55
N CYS A 1190 -10.53 71.77 25.40
CA CYS A 1190 -10.58 73.18 24.98
C CYS A 1190 -10.94 73.41 23.51
N GLY A 1191 -11.25 72.35 22.75
CA GLY A 1191 -11.67 72.42 21.34
C GLY A 1191 -10.58 72.82 20.34
N SER A 1192 -9.33 73.06 20.78
CA SER A 1192 -8.24 73.48 19.89
C SER A 1192 -7.80 72.36 18.94
N THR A 1193 -7.68 72.67 17.65
CA THR A 1193 -7.11 71.81 16.59
C THR A 1193 -5.58 71.78 16.62
N ASN A 1194 -4.95 72.73 17.34
CA ASN A 1194 -3.50 72.88 17.37
C ASN A 1194 -2.88 71.90 18.39
N LEU A 1195 -2.43 70.74 17.90
CA LEU A 1195 -1.87 69.63 18.69
C LEU A 1195 -0.39 69.41 18.32
N ILE A 1196 0.49 69.39 19.31
CA ILE A 1196 1.94 69.25 19.15
C ILE A 1196 2.36 67.85 19.62
N LYS A 1197 3.08 67.11 18.78
CA LYS A 1197 3.60 65.77 19.10
C LYS A 1197 5.02 65.87 19.65
N THR A 1198 5.25 65.32 20.84
CA THR A 1198 6.60 65.29 21.43
C THR A 1198 7.44 64.13 20.88
N PRO A 1199 8.79 64.18 20.95
CA PRO A 1199 9.66 63.10 20.49
C PRO A 1199 9.38 61.74 21.16
N SER A 1200 8.82 61.76 22.37
CA SER A 1200 8.39 60.59 23.13
C SER A 1200 7.04 59.99 22.68
N GLY A 1201 6.43 60.50 21.60
CA GLY A 1201 5.22 59.94 20.99
C GLY A 1201 3.89 60.40 21.59
N SER A 1202 3.89 61.23 22.64
CA SER A 1202 2.65 61.78 23.21
C SER A 1202 2.17 63.05 22.51
N ILE A 1203 0.84 63.23 22.46
CA ILE A 1203 0.19 64.39 21.86
C ILE A 1203 -0.17 65.38 22.97
N ILE A 1204 0.26 66.64 22.85
CA ILE A 1204 -0.03 67.72 23.80
C ILE A 1204 -0.79 68.81 23.07
N CYS A 1205 -1.82 69.38 23.69
CA CYS A 1205 -2.50 70.52 23.10
C CYS A 1205 -1.63 71.79 23.17
N GLY A 1206 -1.41 72.46 22.03
CA GLY A 1206 -0.62 73.69 21.98
C GLY A 1206 -1.24 74.87 22.75
N ARG A 1207 -2.57 74.84 22.97
CA ARG A 1207 -3.31 75.91 23.67
C ARG A 1207 -3.38 75.72 25.18
N CYS A 1208 -3.75 74.52 25.66
CA CYS A 1208 -3.91 74.27 27.10
C CYS A 1208 -2.78 73.44 27.74
N ARG A 1209 -1.75 73.09 26.94
CA ARG A 1209 -0.54 72.31 27.33
C ARG A 1209 -0.80 70.97 28.05
N ARG A 1210 -2.03 70.46 28.00
CA ARG A 1210 -2.40 69.16 28.58
C ARG A 1210 -2.07 68.03 27.62
N ARG A 1211 -1.56 66.93 28.18
CA ARG A 1211 -1.23 65.70 27.47
C ARG A 1211 -2.51 64.91 27.19
N LEU A 1212 -2.73 64.58 25.93
CA LEU A 1212 -3.83 63.75 25.45
C LEU A 1212 -3.31 62.30 25.35
N ARG A 1213 -4.05 61.35 25.91
CA ARG A 1213 -3.74 59.92 25.84
C ARG A 1213 -4.29 59.31 24.56
#